data_AF-A0A150QJ03-F1
#
_entry.id   AF-A0A150QJ03-F1
#
_cell.length_a   1.000
_cell.length_b   1.000
_cell.length_c   1.000
_cell.angle_alpha   90.00
_cell.angle_beta   90.00
_cell.angle_gamma   90.00
#
_symmetry.space_group_name_H-M   'P 1'
#
loop_
_entity.id
_entity.type
_entity.pdbx_description
1 polymer ?
#
loop_
_entity_poly.entity_id
_entity_poly.type
_entity_poly.pdbx_seq_one_letter_code
_entity_poly.pdbx_strand_id
1 'polypeptide(L)'
;MDRLIAGERAFAPLSLFEIPGTRARVAAEVRGLSAEEVAPPGEAEGWSRTDAMAVLSAREALAHAGIDPGATPVDLVVGGTTAGMFETEELLAWLSHDPSAIAPLKRMLSHPLSSTADHVRSAVGPFRRARSVCSACSSGANAILLGAAWLRAGLSTRVLAGGADGLCRLTYTGFGALAAVDPEPCRPFDRRRAGLNLGEAAAFLLLESEDAARARGAEPIVELRGWATGAEAHHITNPEREGRTAARVMRDALRCAALAPSDLDYVNAHGTATPLNDVMESAALRACLGAEVSRIAVSSSKGQIGHTLGAAGAIEAAITALAIARGVMPPTGGLEEVDPECQLLHLKEAREAPIRSAMSNSFGFGGTDSVLVFAQPDRFPPPLGAGSAPRRRSVAVTAAATIGPLGVLSSRGGAAYLEPGPPPAEGPIAFNTGAHLDLARARRLDRAGRLTTAAVLTAIEDAGLRGATQLDAGASAGDPAADAAPSRTLPGAIVGASFGSVDASTAYMRRIYDKGAKYASPADFPNLVPSSPVGHASIYLGLRGPVFAMADLGATAESAMVTAIELITAGEGEALVAGSVEEASPMIERCLGPICSEVVDCGVRSEGAAVLLFESAARVRERGARPIAMVAWWNSWRGDGVGMLAGAPAPLPLDLSTDGAQRAQPGAPTPAAVFVGRQEDRLVACLRGSPWAEVPRSTLASRSGDHEGAGGFAAAAAVAALASGALASVLILGGAPDRGYAILLVAPGDA
;
A
#
# COMPACT_ATOMS: atom_id res chain seq x y z
N MET A 1 -12.20 23.56 -5.84
CA MET A 1 -11.80 24.48 -4.75
C MET A 1 -12.82 25.57 -4.51
N ASP A 2 -13.27 26.33 -5.53
CA ASP A 2 -14.20 27.46 -5.32
C ASP A 2 -15.49 27.06 -4.59
N ARG A 3 -16.10 25.96 -4.99
CA ARG A 3 -17.27 25.37 -4.31
C ARG A 3 -16.99 24.98 -2.85
N LEU A 4 -15.76 24.52 -2.55
CA LEU A 4 -15.37 24.20 -1.18
C LEU A 4 -15.28 25.47 -0.33
N ILE A 5 -14.63 26.51 -0.84
CA ILE A 5 -14.52 27.83 -0.19
C ILE A 5 -15.92 28.42 0.07
N ALA A 6 -16.84 28.27 -0.87
CA ALA A 6 -18.23 28.72 -0.72
C ALA A 6 -19.04 27.90 0.31
N GLY A 7 -18.48 26.84 0.89
CA GLY A 7 -19.18 25.97 1.84
C GLY A 7 -20.21 25.05 1.18
N GLU A 8 -20.19 24.89 -0.16
CA GLU A 8 -21.14 24.02 -0.86
C GLU A 8 -20.95 22.56 -0.48
N ARG A 9 -22.05 21.80 -0.42
CA ARG A 9 -22.06 20.39 -0.08
C ARG A 9 -22.60 19.59 -1.26
N ALA A 10 -21.90 18.51 -1.63
CA ALA A 10 -22.13 17.71 -2.82
C ALA A 10 -23.15 16.57 -2.63
N PHE A 11 -23.69 16.42 -1.41
CA PHE A 11 -24.60 15.32 -1.08
C PHE A 11 -25.91 15.39 -1.86
N ALA A 12 -26.28 14.25 -2.45
CA ALA A 12 -27.55 14.05 -3.12
C ALA A 12 -28.07 12.63 -2.81
N PRO A 13 -29.36 12.33 -3.11
CA PRO A 13 -29.83 10.95 -3.08
C PRO A 13 -28.94 10.06 -3.95
N LEU A 14 -28.51 8.92 -3.39
CA LEU A 14 -27.74 7.88 -4.07
C LEU A 14 -28.48 7.45 -5.34
N SER A 15 -27.81 7.53 -6.49
CA SER A 15 -28.38 7.26 -7.82
C SER A 15 -27.70 6.12 -8.57
N LEU A 16 -26.46 5.75 -8.21
CA LEU A 16 -25.70 4.69 -8.87
C LEU A 16 -26.31 3.30 -8.67
N PHE A 17 -26.93 3.05 -7.52
CA PHE A 17 -27.53 1.76 -7.18
C PHE A 17 -28.61 1.87 -6.10
N GLU A 18 -29.56 0.94 -6.12
CA GLU A 18 -30.62 0.88 -5.10
C GLU A 18 -30.23 -0.01 -3.92
N ILE A 19 -30.51 0.44 -2.69
CA ILE A 19 -30.36 -0.38 -1.50
C ILE A 19 -31.64 -0.35 -0.66
N PRO A 20 -32.63 -1.21 -0.98
CA PRO A 20 -33.89 -1.24 -0.25
C PRO A 20 -33.69 -1.49 1.25
N GLY A 21 -34.45 -0.75 2.08
CA GLY A 21 -34.50 -0.98 3.52
C GLY A 21 -33.32 -0.46 4.35
N THR A 22 -32.29 0.15 3.75
CA THR A 22 -31.25 0.85 4.55
C THR A 22 -31.78 2.18 5.08
N ARG A 23 -31.06 2.87 5.98
CA ARG A 23 -31.44 4.22 6.44
C ARG A 23 -30.70 5.31 5.68
N ALA A 24 -29.43 5.07 5.36
CA ALA A 24 -28.63 6.00 4.59
C ALA A 24 -29.04 6.00 3.12
N ARG A 25 -29.34 7.18 2.59
CA ARG A 25 -29.78 7.40 1.20
C ARG A 25 -28.96 8.45 0.46
N VAL A 26 -27.96 9.03 1.09
CA VAL A 26 -27.19 10.14 0.54
C VAL A 26 -25.73 9.76 0.31
N ALA A 27 -25.18 10.24 -0.79
CA ALA A 27 -23.78 10.09 -1.14
C ALA A 27 -23.30 11.32 -1.91
N ALA A 28 -21.98 11.48 -2.00
CA ALA A 28 -21.35 12.47 -2.86
C ALA A 28 -20.82 11.78 -4.13
N GLU A 29 -21.71 11.61 -5.10
CA GLU A 29 -21.42 11.00 -6.41
C GLU A 29 -20.82 12.03 -7.38
N VAL A 30 -19.81 11.62 -8.14
CA VAL A 30 -19.41 12.36 -9.34
C VAL A 30 -20.53 12.18 -10.38
N ARG A 31 -20.91 13.21 -11.13
CA ARG A 31 -22.06 13.12 -12.05
C ARG A 31 -21.63 12.97 -13.49
N GLY A 32 -22.37 12.15 -14.24
CA GLY A 32 -22.26 12.08 -15.70
C GLY A 32 -20.94 11.54 -16.22
N LEU A 33 -20.32 10.64 -15.47
CA LEU A 33 -19.03 10.03 -15.84
C LEU A 33 -19.23 8.56 -16.26
N SER A 34 -18.61 8.15 -17.36
CA SER A 34 -18.58 6.77 -17.86
C SER A 34 -17.16 6.30 -18.17
N ALA A 35 -16.92 4.98 -18.05
CA ALA A 35 -15.67 4.36 -18.50
C ALA A 35 -15.41 4.58 -20.01
N GLU A 36 -16.47 4.70 -20.81
CA GLU A 36 -16.40 4.95 -22.26
C GLU A 36 -15.69 6.26 -22.62
N GLU A 37 -15.67 7.24 -21.71
CA GLU A 37 -15.05 8.55 -21.95
C GLU A 37 -13.51 8.48 -22.01
N VAL A 38 -12.92 7.44 -21.42
CA VAL A 38 -11.47 7.30 -21.29
C VAL A 38 -10.91 6.02 -21.88
N ALA A 39 -11.75 4.98 -22.02
CA ALA A 39 -11.32 3.69 -22.52
C ALA A 39 -10.96 3.74 -24.00
N PRO A 40 -9.98 2.93 -24.45
CA PRO A 40 -9.73 2.73 -25.88
C PRO A 40 -10.98 2.23 -26.61
N PRO A 41 -11.15 2.56 -27.91
CA PRO A 41 -12.30 2.13 -28.69
C PRO A 41 -12.53 0.61 -28.63
N GLY A 42 -13.71 0.19 -28.15
CA GLY A 42 -14.07 -1.22 -28.01
C GLY A 42 -13.54 -1.91 -26.74
N GLU A 43 -12.84 -1.20 -25.86
CA GLU A 43 -12.27 -1.75 -24.62
C GLU A 43 -13.07 -1.43 -23.35
N ALA A 44 -14.04 -0.51 -23.43
CA ALA A 44 -14.79 0.01 -22.29
C ALA A 44 -15.38 -1.06 -21.34
N GLU A 45 -15.70 -2.25 -21.85
CA GLU A 45 -16.16 -3.39 -21.05
C GLU A 45 -15.20 -3.78 -19.92
N GLY A 46 -13.89 -3.64 -20.12
CA GLY A 46 -12.86 -3.96 -19.12
C GLY A 46 -12.47 -2.80 -18.23
N TRP A 47 -13.10 -1.63 -18.38
CA TRP A 47 -12.76 -0.39 -17.68
C TRP A 47 -13.85 -0.03 -16.67
N SER A 48 -13.50 0.81 -15.70
CA SER A 48 -14.42 1.25 -14.65
C SER A 48 -14.60 2.76 -14.60
N ARG A 49 -15.65 3.16 -13.88
CA ARG A 49 -15.88 4.53 -13.44
C ARG A 49 -14.72 5.08 -12.60
N THR A 50 -14.11 4.24 -11.76
CA THR A 50 -12.90 4.60 -10.99
C THR A 50 -11.75 4.96 -11.93
N ASP A 51 -11.58 4.20 -13.02
CA ASP A 51 -10.53 4.47 -14.02
C ASP A 51 -10.79 5.79 -14.76
N ALA A 52 -12.06 6.09 -15.07
CA ALA A 52 -12.43 7.36 -15.67
C ALA A 52 -12.06 8.56 -14.79
N MET A 53 -12.37 8.51 -13.49
CA MET A 53 -11.95 9.56 -12.55
C MET A 53 -10.43 9.68 -12.49
N ALA A 54 -9.73 8.54 -12.43
CA ALA A 54 -8.28 8.50 -12.30
C ALA A 54 -7.57 9.08 -13.54
N VAL A 55 -7.98 8.67 -14.74
CA VAL A 55 -7.41 9.13 -16.02
C VAL A 55 -7.63 10.63 -16.21
N LEU A 56 -8.84 11.12 -15.97
CA LEU A 56 -9.15 12.56 -16.12
C LEU A 56 -8.31 13.40 -15.16
N SER A 57 -8.22 12.96 -13.89
CA SER A 57 -7.44 13.66 -12.87
C SER A 57 -5.92 13.62 -13.15
N ALA A 58 -5.41 12.50 -13.66
CA ALA A 58 -4.02 12.35 -14.07
C ALA A 58 -3.68 13.28 -15.26
N ARG A 59 -4.56 13.34 -16.27
CA ARG A 59 -4.42 14.27 -17.42
C ARG A 59 -4.42 15.72 -16.97
N GLU A 60 -5.33 16.10 -16.08
CA GLU A 60 -5.40 17.46 -15.54
C GLU A 60 -4.12 17.84 -14.78
N ALA A 61 -3.61 16.96 -13.91
CA ALA A 61 -2.39 17.20 -13.16
C ALA A 61 -1.15 17.36 -14.07
N LEU A 62 -1.01 16.51 -15.08
CA LEU A 62 0.09 16.59 -16.06
C LEU A 62 -0.02 17.82 -16.97
N ALA A 63 -1.22 18.14 -17.43
CA ALA A 63 -1.48 19.32 -18.24
C ALA A 63 -1.18 20.61 -17.46
N HIS A 64 -1.60 20.67 -16.18
CA HIS A 64 -1.28 21.80 -15.31
C HIS A 64 0.22 21.96 -15.10
N ALA A 65 0.96 20.86 -14.97
CA ALA A 65 2.42 20.89 -14.83
C ALA A 65 3.18 21.17 -16.14
N GLY A 66 2.52 21.06 -17.29
CA GLY A 66 3.14 21.14 -18.61
C GLY A 66 4.09 19.97 -18.89
N ILE A 67 3.76 18.77 -18.40
CA ILE A 67 4.60 17.56 -18.56
C ILE A 67 3.89 16.54 -19.46
N ASP A 68 4.59 16.13 -20.50
CA ASP A 68 4.24 14.96 -21.32
C ASP A 68 5.08 13.75 -20.87
N PRO A 69 4.46 12.69 -20.33
CA PRO A 69 5.17 11.49 -19.90
C PRO A 69 5.83 10.71 -21.07
N GLY A 70 5.41 10.94 -22.32
CA GLY A 70 6.08 10.40 -23.51
C GLY A 70 7.38 11.13 -23.85
N ALA A 71 7.52 12.40 -23.45
CA ALA A 71 8.71 13.21 -23.70
C ALA A 71 9.70 13.21 -22.52
N THR A 72 9.20 13.03 -21.29
CA THR A 72 10.02 13.06 -20.08
C THR A 72 9.67 11.88 -19.17
N PRO A 73 10.66 11.14 -18.62
CA PRO A 73 10.37 10.02 -17.73
C PRO A 73 9.58 10.48 -16.48
N VAL A 74 8.42 9.85 -16.28
CA VAL A 74 7.56 10.00 -15.11
C VAL A 74 7.27 8.62 -14.52
N ASP A 75 7.26 8.53 -13.20
CA ASP A 75 6.82 7.34 -12.46
C ASP A 75 5.40 7.54 -11.93
N LEU A 76 4.64 6.46 -11.71
CA LEU A 76 3.25 6.50 -11.27
C LEU A 76 3.04 5.76 -9.94
N VAL A 77 2.26 6.34 -9.02
CA VAL A 77 1.74 5.64 -7.84
C VAL A 77 0.26 5.95 -7.66
N VAL A 78 -0.57 4.92 -7.57
CA VAL A 78 -2.02 5.05 -7.39
C VAL A 78 -2.44 4.38 -6.09
N GLY A 79 -3.06 5.16 -5.20
CA GLY A 79 -3.74 4.65 -4.01
C GLY A 79 -5.21 4.32 -4.30
N GLY A 80 -5.72 3.22 -3.75
CA GLY A 80 -7.13 2.85 -3.89
C GLY A 80 -7.53 1.70 -2.98
N THR A 81 -8.83 1.41 -2.94
CA THR A 81 -9.39 0.29 -2.17
C THR A 81 -10.39 -0.54 -2.97
N THR A 82 -11.10 0.05 -3.94
CA THR A 82 -12.23 -0.62 -4.62
C THR A 82 -11.96 -0.97 -6.07
N ALA A 83 -11.09 -0.23 -6.77
CA ALA A 83 -10.92 -0.33 -8.22
C ALA A 83 -12.29 -0.39 -8.94
N GLY A 84 -12.51 -1.35 -9.84
CA GLY A 84 -13.77 -1.57 -10.55
C GLY A 84 -14.82 -2.41 -9.79
N MET A 85 -14.88 -2.34 -8.46
CA MET A 85 -15.86 -3.12 -7.68
C MET A 85 -17.31 -2.81 -8.10
N PHE A 86 -17.63 -1.56 -8.43
CA PHE A 86 -18.98 -1.19 -8.87
C PHE A 86 -19.42 -1.98 -10.12
N GLU A 87 -18.53 -2.16 -11.08
CA GLU A 87 -18.79 -2.87 -12.33
C GLU A 87 -18.83 -4.40 -12.15
N THR A 88 -18.17 -4.90 -11.11
CA THR A 88 -17.88 -6.34 -10.93
C THR A 88 -18.72 -7.00 -9.83
N GLU A 89 -19.25 -6.23 -8.88
CA GLU A 89 -19.92 -6.78 -7.69
C GLU A 89 -21.18 -7.61 -7.99
N GLU A 90 -21.94 -7.24 -9.04
CA GLU A 90 -23.08 -8.02 -9.52
C GLU A 90 -22.63 -9.34 -10.17
N LEU A 91 -21.55 -9.29 -10.95
CA LEU A 91 -20.99 -10.47 -11.61
C LEU A 91 -20.47 -11.47 -10.59
N LEU A 92 -19.76 -11.01 -9.55
CA LEU A 92 -19.33 -11.87 -8.46
C LEU A 92 -20.53 -12.59 -7.83
N ALA A 93 -21.59 -11.86 -7.47
CA ALA A 93 -22.80 -12.44 -6.91
C ALA A 93 -23.45 -13.45 -7.87
N TRP A 94 -23.58 -13.10 -9.15
CA TRP A 94 -24.17 -13.98 -10.16
C TRP A 94 -23.36 -15.27 -10.37
N LEU A 95 -22.06 -15.16 -10.64
CA LEU A 95 -21.15 -16.30 -10.86
C LEU A 95 -21.10 -17.25 -9.66
N SER A 96 -21.31 -16.73 -8.44
CA SER A 96 -21.28 -17.54 -7.22
C SER A 96 -22.47 -18.49 -7.05
N HIS A 97 -23.53 -18.34 -7.84
CA HIS A 97 -24.70 -19.21 -7.78
C HIS A 97 -24.42 -20.61 -8.32
N ASP A 98 -23.60 -20.68 -9.37
CA ASP A 98 -23.21 -21.92 -10.02
C ASP A 98 -21.69 -21.90 -10.28
N PRO A 99 -20.89 -22.64 -9.50
CA PRO A 99 -19.46 -22.73 -9.73
C PRO A 99 -19.11 -23.15 -11.16
N SER A 100 -19.97 -23.90 -11.86
CA SER A 100 -19.72 -24.29 -13.26
C SER A 100 -19.79 -23.10 -14.22
N ALA A 101 -20.50 -22.02 -13.86
CA ALA A 101 -20.62 -20.79 -14.64
C ALA A 101 -19.38 -19.89 -14.56
N ILE A 102 -18.45 -20.14 -13.63
CA ILE A 102 -17.20 -19.36 -13.53
C ILE A 102 -16.37 -19.57 -14.79
N ALA A 103 -16.22 -18.49 -15.55
CA ALA A 103 -15.48 -18.44 -16.80
C ALA A 103 -14.75 -17.10 -16.93
N PRO A 104 -13.71 -17.02 -17.79
CA PRO A 104 -13.04 -15.76 -18.14
C PRO A 104 -14.04 -14.74 -18.71
N LEU A 105 -14.11 -13.54 -18.11
CA LEU A 105 -15.00 -12.46 -18.56
C LEU A 105 -14.23 -11.14 -18.64
N LYS A 106 -14.28 -10.47 -19.80
CA LYS A 106 -13.60 -9.17 -20.01
C LYS A 106 -14.04 -8.11 -18.99
N ARG A 107 -15.30 -8.13 -18.56
CA ARG A 107 -15.84 -7.26 -17.49
C ARG A 107 -15.12 -7.36 -16.14
N MET A 108 -14.39 -8.45 -15.88
CA MET A 108 -13.64 -8.64 -14.64
C MET A 108 -12.23 -8.04 -14.68
N LEU A 109 -11.77 -7.49 -15.81
CA LEU A 109 -10.44 -6.88 -15.94
C LEU A 109 -10.24 -5.64 -15.05
N SER A 110 -11.31 -4.95 -14.69
CA SER A 110 -11.26 -3.81 -13.76
C SER A 110 -11.27 -4.23 -12.29
N HIS A 111 -11.52 -5.51 -11.97
CA HIS A 111 -11.64 -6.01 -10.60
C HIS A 111 -10.34 -5.90 -9.77
N PRO A 112 -9.15 -6.30 -10.30
CA PRO A 112 -7.93 -6.26 -9.51
C PRO A 112 -7.60 -4.83 -9.10
N LEU A 113 -7.10 -4.64 -7.87
CA LEU A 113 -6.76 -3.30 -7.38
C LEU A 113 -5.76 -2.57 -8.30
N SER A 114 -4.89 -3.31 -9.00
CA SER A 114 -3.90 -2.72 -9.90
C SER A 114 -4.49 -2.15 -11.20
N SER A 115 -5.72 -2.52 -11.56
CA SER A 115 -6.34 -2.16 -12.85
C SER A 115 -6.36 -0.64 -13.06
N THR A 116 -6.64 0.15 -12.03
CA THR A 116 -6.68 1.60 -12.14
C THR A 116 -5.32 2.21 -12.47
N ALA A 117 -4.23 1.71 -11.88
CA ALA A 117 -2.88 2.14 -12.27
C ALA A 117 -2.54 1.73 -13.72
N ASP A 118 -2.99 0.54 -14.12
CA ASP A 118 -2.74 -0.01 -15.45
C ASP A 118 -3.51 0.77 -16.54
N HIS A 119 -4.75 1.15 -16.26
CA HIS A 119 -5.59 1.97 -17.14
C HIS A 119 -5.14 3.44 -17.20
N VAL A 120 -4.69 4.03 -16.08
CA VAL A 120 -4.02 5.34 -16.11
C VAL A 120 -2.77 5.29 -16.99
N ARG A 121 -1.94 4.24 -16.84
CA ARG A 121 -0.76 4.06 -17.69
C ARG A 121 -1.13 3.88 -19.16
N SER A 122 -2.16 3.09 -19.47
CA SER A 122 -2.62 2.87 -20.83
C SER A 122 -3.13 4.15 -21.50
N ALA A 123 -3.93 4.96 -20.80
CA ALA A 123 -4.57 6.15 -21.35
C ALA A 123 -3.75 7.45 -21.26
N VAL A 124 -2.71 7.48 -20.43
CA VAL A 124 -1.95 8.71 -20.10
C VAL A 124 -0.43 8.54 -20.21
N GLY A 125 0.09 7.31 -20.13
CA GLY A 125 1.53 7.04 -20.14
C GLY A 125 2.23 7.30 -21.49
N PRO A 126 3.48 6.81 -21.67
CA PRO A 126 4.14 5.78 -20.86
C PRO A 126 4.67 6.27 -19.50
N PHE A 127 4.64 5.40 -18.50
CA PHE A 127 5.32 5.62 -17.20
C PHE A 127 6.44 4.60 -17.03
N ARG A 128 7.59 5.02 -16.49
CA ARG A 128 8.77 4.15 -16.32
C ARG A 128 8.54 3.05 -15.28
N ARG A 129 7.89 3.39 -14.17
CA ARG A 129 7.35 2.45 -13.18
C ARG A 129 5.94 2.85 -12.81
N ALA A 130 5.14 1.88 -12.35
CA ALA A 130 3.85 2.16 -11.73
C ALA A 130 3.66 1.24 -10.52
N ARG A 131 2.91 1.71 -9.51
CA ARG A 131 2.54 0.93 -8.32
C ARG A 131 1.10 1.20 -7.92
N SER A 132 0.46 0.18 -7.35
CA SER A 132 -0.83 0.32 -6.69
C SER A 132 -0.68 0.00 -5.21
N VAL A 133 -1.15 0.91 -4.35
CA VAL A 133 -1.01 0.83 -2.89
C VAL A 133 -2.38 0.89 -2.21
N CYS A 134 -2.57 0.08 -1.17
CA CYS A 134 -3.76 0.08 -0.34
C CYS A 134 -3.39 0.20 1.15
N SER A 135 -3.89 1.23 1.79
CA SER A 135 -3.88 1.43 3.25
C SER A 135 -5.26 1.95 3.69
N ALA A 136 -6.33 1.37 3.14
CA ALA A 136 -7.69 1.86 3.31
C ALA A 136 -7.80 3.38 3.00
N CYS A 137 -8.26 4.18 3.94
CA CYS A 137 -8.56 5.60 3.76
C CYS A 137 -7.30 6.48 3.58
N SER A 138 -6.12 5.99 3.96
CA SER A 138 -4.83 6.69 3.78
C SER A 138 -4.12 6.34 2.46
N SER A 139 -4.75 5.60 1.55
CA SER A 139 -4.09 5.09 0.33
C SER A 139 -3.50 6.18 -0.55
N GLY A 140 -4.27 7.23 -0.87
CA GLY A 140 -3.76 8.36 -1.65
C GLY A 140 -2.63 9.14 -0.97
N ALA A 141 -2.65 9.25 0.37
CA ALA A 141 -1.56 9.88 1.12
C ALA A 141 -0.28 9.02 1.09
N ASN A 142 -0.41 7.70 1.24
CA ASN A 142 0.71 6.77 1.11
C ASN A 142 1.28 6.73 -0.32
N ALA A 143 0.45 6.93 -1.34
CA ALA A 143 0.92 7.06 -2.72
C ALA A 143 1.84 8.28 -2.89
N ILE A 144 1.44 9.42 -2.33
CA ILE A 144 2.25 10.66 -2.31
C ILE A 144 3.54 10.46 -1.51
N LEU A 145 3.45 9.81 -0.34
CA LEU A 145 4.62 9.47 0.50
C LEU A 145 5.62 8.60 -0.25
N LEU A 146 5.17 7.55 -0.94
CA LEU A 146 6.03 6.68 -1.73
C LEU A 146 6.71 7.45 -2.87
N GLY A 147 5.96 8.30 -3.57
CA GLY A 147 6.53 9.18 -4.59
C GLY A 147 7.59 10.13 -4.02
N ALA A 148 7.33 10.73 -2.86
CA ALA A 148 8.27 11.60 -2.16
C ALA A 148 9.53 10.83 -1.70
N ALA A 149 9.38 9.59 -1.23
CA ALA A 149 10.49 8.72 -0.86
C ALA A 149 11.38 8.39 -2.07
N TRP A 150 10.79 8.14 -3.24
CA TRP A 150 11.55 7.90 -4.48
C TRP A 150 12.31 9.13 -4.95
N LEU A 151 11.68 10.30 -4.94
CA LEU A 151 12.34 11.58 -5.25
C LEU A 151 13.50 11.83 -4.30
N ARG A 152 13.25 11.68 -3.00
CA ARG A 152 14.27 11.90 -1.98
C ARG A 152 15.44 10.94 -2.15
N ALA A 153 15.20 9.65 -2.40
CA ALA A 153 16.27 8.68 -2.65
C ALA A 153 16.98 8.86 -4.02
N GLY A 154 16.55 9.83 -4.84
CA GLY A 154 17.05 10.03 -6.21
C GLY A 154 16.76 8.84 -7.13
N LEU A 155 15.75 8.02 -6.80
CA LEU A 155 15.29 6.92 -7.64
C LEU A 155 14.42 7.42 -8.79
N SER A 156 13.85 8.62 -8.61
CA SER A 156 12.96 9.32 -9.54
C SER A 156 13.27 10.81 -9.50
N THR A 157 12.95 11.51 -10.58
CA THR A 157 12.96 12.98 -10.62
C THR A 157 11.56 13.56 -10.73
N ARG A 158 10.59 12.75 -11.19
CA ARG A 158 9.18 13.10 -11.33
C ARG A 158 8.31 11.89 -10.99
N VAL A 159 7.28 12.11 -10.17
CA VAL A 159 6.30 11.09 -9.81
C VAL A 159 4.90 11.69 -9.89
N LEU A 160 4.03 11.10 -10.69
CA LEU A 160 2.60 11.34 -10.62
C LEU A 160 2.03 10.43 -9.52
N ALA A 161 1.59 11.03 -8.43
CA ALA A 161 1.12 10.30 -7.26
C ALA A 161 -0.29 10.77 -6.85
N GLY A 162 -1.16 9.83 -6.52
CA GLY A 162 -2.55 10.16 -6.22
C GLY A 162 -3.37 8.97 -5.76
N GLY A 163 -4.68 9.11 -5.82
CA GLY A 163 -5.59 8.00 -5.54
C GLY A 163 -6.97 8.21 -6.14
N ALA A 164 -7.68 7.11 -6.32
CA ALA A 164 -9.01 7.06 -6.91
C ALA A 164 -9.83 5.94 -6.26
N ASP A 165 -11.10 6.20 -5.99
CA ASP A 165 -12.07 5.17 -5.58
C ASP A 165 -13.49 5.59 -6.00
N GLY A 166 -14.22 4.62 -6.55
CA GLY A 166 -15.63 4.73 -6.92
C GLY A 166 -16.56 4.15 -5.87
N LEU A 167 -17.80 4.63 -5.83
CA LEU A 167 -18.84 4.09 -4.94
C LEU A 167 -19.35 2.75 -5.46
N CYS A 168 -19.58 1.79 -4.55
CA CYS A 168 -20.14 0.48 -4.87
C CYS A 168 -21.08 0.00 -3.75
N ARG A 169 -21.97 -0.96 -4.03
CA ARG A 169 -22.87 -1.54 -3.01
C ARG A 169 -22.08 -2.22 -1.91
N LEU A 170 -20.94 -2.85 -2.21
CA LEU A 170 -20.08 -3.50 -1.22
C LEU A 170 -19.71 -2.53 -0.10
N THR A 171 -19.12 -1.38 -0.45
CA THR A 171 -18.66 -0.39 0.55
C THR A 171 -19.84 0.25 1.27
N TYR A 172 -20.89 0.64 0.54
CA TYR A 172 -22.04 1.31 1.14
C TYR A 172 -22.79 0.42 2.13
N THR A 173 -23.00 -0.86 1.81
CA THR A 173 -23.62 -1.81 2.74
C THR A 173 -22.68 -2.19 3.89
N GLY A 174 -21.38 -2.27 3.64
CA GLY A 174 -20.37 -2.59 4.64
C GLY A 174 -20.26 -1.53 5.73
N PHE A 175 -20.08 -0.26 5.36
CA PHE A 175 -20.10 0.84 6.32
C PHE A 175 -21.48 0.97 6.99
N GLY A 176 -22.56 0.67 6.28
CA GLY A 176 -23.91 0.60 6.85
C GLY A 176 -24.03 -0.45 7.95
N ALA A 177 -23.44 -1.64 7.77
CA ALA A 177 -23.42 -2.71 8.77
C ALA A 177 -22.60 -2.36 10.00
N LEU A 178 -21.54 -1.57 9.83
CA LEU A 178 -20.75 -1.00 10.93
C LEU A 178 -21.47 0.12 11.69
N ALA A 179 -22.69 0.51 11.25
CA ALA A 179 -23.40 1.70 11.74
C ALA A 179 -22.54 2.98 11.64
N ALA A 180 -21.69 3.06 10.61
CA ALA A 180 -20.78 4.18 10.39
C ALA A 180 -21.37 5.24 9.44
N VAL A 181 -22.44 4.92 8.71
CA VAL A 181 -23.04 5.83 7.72
C VAL A 181 -24.16 6.67 8.34
N ASP A 182 -24.05 7.99 8.25
CA ASP A 182 -25.08 8.94 8.65
C ASP A 182 -26.25 8.92 7.63
N PRO A 183 -27.52 8.89 8.06
CA PRO A 183 -28.65 9.05 7.14
C PRO A 183 -28.75 10.44 6.51
N GLU A 184 -28.22 11.45 7.18
CA GLU A 184 -28.20 12.84 6.74
C GLU A 184 -26.80 13.23 6.24
N PRO A 185 -26.66 14.36 5.53
CA PRO A 185 -25.38 14.97 5.22
C PRO A 185 -24.47 15.12 6.46
N CYS A 186 -23.30 14.50 6.43
CA CYS A 186 -22.39 14.33 7.57
C CYS A 186 -21.73 15.64 8.00
N ARG A 187 -21.41 15.74 9.28
CA ARG A 187 -21.01 17.00 9.94
C ARG A 187 -19.79 16.78 10.84
N PRO A 188 -18.57 16.82 10.28
CA PRO A 188 -17.35 16.58 11.07
C PRO A 188 -17.26 17.51 12.28
N PHE A 189 -16.86 16.95 13.43
CA PHE A 189 -16.65 17.62 14.71
C PHE A 189 -17.90 18.26 15.35
N ASP A 190 -19.07 18.16 14.72
CA ASP A 190 -20.33 18.67 15.27
C ASP A 190 -20.84 17.74 16.38
N ARG A 191 -21.44 18.31 17.42
CA ARG A 191 -22.05 17.59 18.55
C ARG A 191 -23.11 16.58 18.10
N ARG A 192 -23.75 16.81 16.95
CA ARG A 192 -24.84 15.99 16.41
C ARG A 192 -24.39 14.99 15.34
N ARG A 193 -23.08 14.84 15.11
CA ARG A 193 -22.56 13.90 14.10
C ARG A 193 -23.00 12.46 14.42
N ALA A 194 -23.42 11.71 13.41
CA ALA A 194 -23.86 10.33 13.57
C ALA A 194 -23.10 9.33 12.70
N GLY A 195 -22.08 9.77 11.96
CA GLY A 195 -21.32 8.97 11.02
C GLY A 195 -20.85 9.76 9.81
N LEU A 196 -20.22 9.06 8.87
CA LEU A 196 -19.81 9.59 7.58
C LEU A 196 -20.92 9.45 6.53
N ASN A 197 -20.87 10.22 5.45
CA ASN A 197 -21.44 9.77 4.18
C ASN A 197 -20.30 9.42 3.24
N LEU A 198 -20.53 8.48 2.33
CA LEU A 198 -19.53 8.09 1.35
C LEU A 198 -19.56 9.03 0.15
N GLY A 199 -18.39 9.22 -0.44
CA GLY A 199 -18.22 9.88 -1.73
C GLY A 199 -17.30 9.06 -2.62
N GLU A 200 -17.19 9.49 -3.87
CA GLU A 200 -16.20 9.00 -4.82
C GLU A 200 -15.41 10.17 -5.39
N ALA A 201 -14.14 9.95 -5.69
CA ALA A 201 -13.28 10.95 -6.29
C ALA A 201 -11.98 10.33 -6.81
N ALA A 202 -11.22 11.15 -7.55
CA ALA A 202 -9.80 10.93 -7.77
C ALA A 202 -9.04 12.26 -7.70
N ALA A 203 -7.78 12.20 -7.29
CA ALA A 203 -6.85 13.32 -7.37
C ALA A 203 -5.44 12.81 -7.59
N PHE A 204 -4.67 13.57 -8.37
CA PHE A 204 -3.26 13.33 -8.63
C PHE A 204 -2.46 14.62 -8.47
N LEU A 205 -1.25 14.49 -7.96
CA LEU A 205 -0.27 15.55 -7.87
C LEU A 205 0.97 15.09 -8.64
N LEU A 206 1.53 15.98 -9.46
CA LEU A 206 2.87 15.78 -9.99
C LEU A 206 3.88 16.29 -8.95
N LEU A 207 4.68 15.37 -8.42
CA LEU A 207 5.81 15.67 -7.55
C LEU A 207 7.08 15.72 -8.40
N GLU A 208 7.90 16.76 -8.22
CA GLU A 208 9.21 16.87 -8.84
C GLU A 208 10.28 17.08 -7.77
N SER A 209 11.49 16.58 -8.01
CA SER A 209 12.63 17.04 -7.23
C SER A 209 12.88 18.52 -7.50
N GLU A 210 13.35 19.25 -6.49
CA GLU A 210 13.62 20.69 -6.60
C GLU A 210 14.55 20.99 -7.79
N ASP A 211 15.62 20.20 -7.96
CA ASP A 211 16.54 20.32 -9.10
C ASP A 211 15.84 20.15 -10.45
N ALA A 212 14.93 19.18 -10.55
CA ALA A 212 14.21 18.89 -11.79
C ALA A 212 13.19 19.98 -12.14
N ALA A 213 12.51 20.53 -11.14
CA ALA A 213 11.61 21.67 -11.29
C ALA A 213 12.38 22.94 -11.69
N ARG A 214 13.47 23.26 -10.99
CA ARG A 214 14.34 24.42 -11.29
C ARG A 214 14.97 24.31 -12.68
N ALA A 215 15.46 23.13 -13.07
CA ALA A 215 16.10 22.91 -14.37
C ALA A 215 15.17 23.22 -15.57
N ARG A 216 13.86 23.07 -15.40
CA ARG A 216 12.86 23.41 -16.44
C ARG A 216 12.18 24.77 -16.21
N GLY A 217 12.59 25.53 -15.20
CA GLY A 217 11.99 26.82 -14.85
C GLY A 217 10.56 26.72 -14.31
N ALA A 218 10.19 25.59 -13.70
CA ALA A 218 8.86 25.41 -13.12
C ALA A 218 8.72 26.15 -11.79
N GLU A 219 7.58 26.81 -11.62
CA GLU A 219 7.18 27.38 -10.32
C GLU A 219 6.31 26.37 -9.57
N PRO A 220 6.74 25.86 -8.40
CA PRO A 220 5.97 24.90 -7.64
C PRO A 220 4.73 25.57 -7.01
N ILE A 221 3.61 24.85 -6.94
CA ILE A 221 2.39 25.30 -6.24
C ILE A 221 2.65 25.39 -4.73
N VAL A 222 3.30 24.35 -4.19
CA VAL A 222 3.69 24.20 -2.78
C VAL A 222 4.93 23.31 -2.70
N GLU A 223 5.62 23.37 -1.57
CA GLU A 223 6.68 22.43 -1.20
C GLU A 223 6.09 21.32 -0.30
N LEU A 224 6.25 20.05 -0.66
CA LEU A 224 6.01 18.93 0.25
C LEU A 224 7.20 18.81 1.21
N ARG A 225 7.08 19.46 2.38
CA ARG A 225 8.17 19.65 3.33
C ARG A 225 8.53 18.41 4.13
N GLY A 226 7.51 17.65 4.52
CA GLY A 226 7.69 16.51 5.39
C GLY A 226 6.45 15.65 5.46
N TRP A 227 6.65 14.45 5.96
CA TRP A 227 5.61 13.44 6.03
C TRP A 227 6.00 12.37 7.04
N ALA A 228 5.02 11.57 7.46
CA ALA A 228 5.24 10.36 8.22
C ALA A 228 4.08 9.39 8.03
N THR A 229 4.37 8.11 8.22
CA THR A 229 3.36 7.05 8.34
C THR A 229 3.67 6.17 9.55
N GLY A 230 2.63 5.61 10.17
CA GLY A 230 2.76 4.66 11.27
C GLY A 230 1.48 3.88 11.49
N ALA A 231 1.58 2.78 12.23
CA ALA A 231 0.43 1.94 12.54
C ALA A 231 0.08 1.97 14.03
N GLU A 232 -1.22 2.04 14.35
CA GLU A 232 -1.75 2.02 15.71
C GLU A 232 -1.58 0.66 16.39
N ALA A 233 -1.64 -0.43 15.61
CA ALA A 233 -1.70 -1.82 16.09
C ALA A 233 -2.79 -2.04 17.17
N HIS A 234 -3.96 -1.42 16.99
CA HIS A 234 -5.03 -1.38 17.99
C HIS A 234 -6.26 -2.22 17.62
N HIS A 235 -6.95 -1.84 16.54
CA HIS A 235 -8.19 -2.49 16.10
C HIS A 235 -8.39 -2.33 14.59
N ILE A 236 -9.12 -3.25 13.97
CA ILE A 236 -9.28 -3.27 12.51
C ILE A 236 -10.17 -2.12 11.98
N THR A 237 -11.12 -1.62 12.79
CA THR A 237 -12.03 -0.52 12.40
C THR A 237 -12.07 0.66 13.37
N ASN A 238 -11.59 0.49 14.60
CA ASN A 238 -11.78 1.49 15.65
C ASN A 238 -10.43 2.17 15.90
N PRO A 239 -10.38 3.50 15.97
CA PRO A 239 -9.12 4.19 16.25
C PRO A 239 -8.71 3.99 17.71
N GLU A 240 -7.41 4.10 17.99
CA GLU A 240 -6.87 4.22 19.34
C GLU A 240 -7.48 5.44 20.04
N ARG A 241 -8.30 5.24 21.07
CA ARG A 241 -9.10 6.31 21.71
C ARG A 241 -8.28 7.56 22.11
N GLU A 242 -7.08 7.37 22.64
CA GLU A 242 -6.24 8.48 23.10
C GLU A 242 -5.47 9.18 21.96
N GLY A 243 -5.47 8.64 20.74
CA GLY A 243 -4.78 9.23 19.59
C GLY A 243 -3.26 9.35 19.75
N ARG A 244 -2.63 8.49 20.56
CA ARG A 244 -1.18 8.55 20.85
C ARG A 244 -0.37 8.33 19.57
N THR A 245 -0.75 7.32 18.78
CA THR A 245 -0.09 7.01 17.52
C THR A 245 -0.29 8.13 16.49
N ALA A 246 -1.51 8.60 16.27
CA ALA A 246 -1.77 9.73 15.40
C ALA A 246 -0.95 10.97 15.80
N ALA A 247 -0.88 11.30 17.10
CA ALA A 247 -0.06 12.40 17.60
C ALA A 247 1.44 12.19 17.35
N ARG A 248 1.95 10.95 17.51
CA ARG A 248 3.34 10.60 17.17
C ARG A 248 3.62 10.80 15.68
N VAL A 249 2.75 10.30 14.80
CA VAL A 249 2.90 10.43 13.35
C VAL A 249 2.87 11.91 12.93
N MET A 250 1.99 12.74 13.49
CA MET A 250 2.00 14.19 13.24
C MET A 250 3.33 14.85 13.68
N ARG A 251 3.85 14.51 14.87
CA ARG A 251 5.15 15.01 15.34
C ARG A 251 6.30 14.56 14.45
N ASP A 252 6.26 13.33 13.97
CA ASP A 252 7.28 12.79 13.06
C ASP A 252 7.23 13.49 11.70
N ALA A 253 6.04 13.82 11.19
CA ALA A 253 5.89 14.59 9.96
C ALA A 253 6.43 16.03 10.12
N LEU A 254 6.15 16.69 11.24
CA LEU A 254 6.73 18.00 11.57
C LEU A 254 8.25 17.95 11.71
N ARG A 255 8.76 16.90 12.36
CA ARG A 255 10.21 16.66 12.47
C ARG A 255 10.86 16.44 11.11
N CYS A 256 10.20 15.68 10.23
CA CYS A 256 10.61 15.47 8.84
C CYS A 256 10.64 16.81 8.08
N ALA A 257 9.65 17.67 8.29
CA ALA A 257 9.56 19.01 7.72
C ALA A 257 10.55 20.03 8.30
N ALA A 258 11.20 19.69 9.42
CA ALA A 258 11.98 20.60 10.26
C ALA A 258 11.17 21.84 10.70
N LEU A 259 9.89 21.65 11.06
CA LEU A 259 8.98 22.69 11.51
C LEU A 259 8.55 22.48 12.96
N ALA A 260 8.36 23.57 13.69
CA ALA A 260 7.73 23.56 15.01
C ALA A 260 6.20 23.75 14.87
N PRO A 261 5.41 23.40 15.89
CA PRO A 261 3.97 23.70 15.88
C PRO A 261 3.62 25.17 15.62
N SER A 262 4.48 26.12 16.03
CA SER A 262 4.32 27.56 15.78
C SER A 262 4.42 27.96 14.30
N ASP A 263 4.98 27.10 13.46
CA ASP A 263 5.14 27.33 12.03
C ASP A 263 3.92 26.90 11.22
N LEU A 264 3.03 26.08 11.81
CA LEU A 264 1.75 25.67 11.22
C LEU A 264 0.71 26.77 11.35
N ASP A 265 -0.11 26.91 10.31
CA ASP A 265 -1.24 27.84 10.28
C ASP A 265 -2.59 27.12 10.09
N TYR A 266 -2.58 25.95 9.46
CA TYR A 266 -3.78 25.22 9.09
C TYR A 266 -3.59 23.70 9.17
N VAL A 267 -4.65 23.00 9.59
CA VAL A 267 -4.78 21.54 9.51
C VAL A 267 -6.01 21.20 8.67
N ASN A 268 -5.79 20.48 7.58
CA ASN A 268 -6.82 19.73 6.89
C ASN A 268 -6.94 18.36 7.58
N ALA A 269 -7.95 18.24 8.43
CA ALA A 269 -8.15 17.08 9.29
C ALA A 269 -8.73 15.89 8.52
N HIS A 270 -8.53 14.69 9.05
CA HIS A 270 -9.20 13.50 8.56
C HIS A 270 -10.73 13.60 8.78
N GLY A 271 -11.18 14.06 9.96
CA GLY A 271 -12.55 14.48 10.29
C GLY A 271 -13.66 13.76 9.54
N THR A 272 -13.94 12.51 9.91
CA THR A 272 -14.90 11.64 9.19
C THR A 272 -16.34 11.85 9.62
N ALA A 273 -16.61 12.68 10.63
CA ALA A 273 -17.92 12.79 11.27
C ALA A 273 -18.34 11.53 12.03
N THR A 274 -17.44 10.57 12.22
CA THR A 274 -17.70 9.44 13.11
C THR A 274 -17.37 9.84 14.56
N PRO A 275 -18.17 9.40 15.56
CA PRO A 275 -17.97 9.80 16.95
C PRO A 275 -16.56 9.52 17.48
N LEU A 276 -16.02 8.33 17.21
CA LEU A 276 -14.72 7.90 17.71
C LEU A 276 -13.55 8.61 17.03
N ASN A 277 -13.57 8.74 15.70
CA ASN A 277 -12.46 9.31 14.97
C ASN A 277 -12.29 10.80 15.25
N ASP A 278 -13.36 11.57 15.25
CA ASP A 278 -13.27 13.02 15.43
C ASP A 278 -12.78 13.38 16.85
N VAL A 279 -13.15 12.58 17.86
CA VAL A 279 -12.64 12.71 19.24
C VAL A 279 -11.17 12.32 19.32
N MET A 280 -10.80 11.18 18.72
CA MET A 280 -9.40 10.72 18.68
C MET A 280 -8.50 11.76 18.00
N GLU A 281 -8.87 12.25 16.82
CA GLU A 281 -8.09 13.22 16.07
C GLU A 281 -7.96 14.53 16.84
N SER A 282 -9.03 14.97 17.52
CA SER A 282 -8.99 16.16 18.36
C SER A 282 -8.09 15.99 19.59
N ALA A 283 -8.00 14.79 20.16
CA ALA A 283 -7.04 14.49 21.21
C ALA A 283 -5.60 14.46 20.68
N ALA A 284 -5.40 13.85 19.50
CA ALA A 284 -4.10 13.74 18.87
C ALA A 284 -3.52 15.11 18.47
N LEU A 285 -4.34 16.00 17.91
CA LEU A 285 -3.95 17.38 17.57
C LEU A 285 -3.55 18.17 18.81
N ARG A 286 -4.30 18.06 19.92
CA ARG A 286 -3.93 18.68 21.20
C ARG A 286 -2.60 18.14 21.72
N ALA A 287 -2.38 16.83 21.66
CA ALA A 287 -1.15 16.20 22.10
C ALA A 287 0.07 16.52 21.21
N CYS A 288 -0.14 16.74 19.91
CA CYS A 288 0.90 17.11 18.95
C CYS A 288 1.28 18.60 19.05
N LEU A 289 0.27 19.48 19.03
CA LEU A 289 0.46 20.92 18.85
C LEU A 289 0.57 21.69 20.17
N GLY A 290 0.17 21.08 21.30
CA GLY A 290 0.26 21.71 22.61
C GLY A 290 -0.51 23.03 22.67
N ALA A 291 0.12 24.09 23.19
CA ALA A 291 -0.50 25.42 23.30
C ALA A 291 -0.90 26.03 21.94
N GLU A 292 -0.17 25.70 20.87
CA GLU A 292 -0.40 26.25 19.52
C GLU A 292 -1.73 25.77 18.91
N VAL A 293 -2.31 24.68 19.43
CA VAL A 293 -3.58 24.11 18.92
C VAL A 293 -4.74 25.12 18.92
N SER A 294 -4.70 26.11 19.82
CA SER A 294 -5.72 27.15 19.93
C SER A 294 -5.63 28.25 18.86
N ARG A 295 -4.48 28.36 18.18
CA ARG A 295 -4.21 29.34 17.12
C ARG A 295 -4.41 28.75 15.72
N ILE A 296 -4.09 27.47 15.55
CA ILE A 296 -4.07 26.78 14.27
C ILE A 296 -5.50 26.43 13.85
N ALA A 297 -5.91 26.86 12.65
CA ALA A 297 -7.24 26.51 12.16
C ALA A 297 -7.34 25.06 11.73
N VAL A 298 -8.51 24.47 11.92
CA VAL A 298 -8.82 23.09 11.54
C VAL A 298 -10.08 23.08 10.68
N SER A 299 -10.06 22.34 9.58
CA SER A 299 -11.29 22.01 8.85
C SER A 299 -11.28 20.58 8.31
N SER A 300 -12.45 20.07 7.92
CA SER A 300 -12.57 18.81 7.17
C SER A 300 -13.46 19.01 5.95
N SER A 301 -12.91 18.71 4.77
CA SER A 301 -13.64 18.73 3.50
C SER A 301 -14.68 17.62 3.40
N LYS A 302 -14.63 16.57 4.24
CA LYS A 302 -15.60 15.46 4.20
C LYS A 302 -17.02 15.91 4.51
N GLY A 303 -17.20 17.00 5.25
CA GLY A 303 -18.50 17.63 5.46
C GLY A 303 -19.13 18.21 4.19
N GLN A 304 -18.38 18.28 3.09
CA GLN A 304 -18.81 18.79 1.79
C GLN A 304 -18.83 17.72 0.70
N ILE A 305 -17.83 16.83 0.66
CA ILE A 305 -17.66 15.84 -0.41
C ILE A 305 -17.77 14.38 0.07
N GLY A 306 -18.16 14.17 1.32
CA GLY A 306 -18.18 12.85 1.93
C GLY A 306 -16.79 12.25 2.10
N HIS A 307 -16.74 11.00 2.54
CA HIS A 307 -15.51 10.24 2.62
C HIS A 307 -15.28 9.50 1.30
N THR A 308 -14.26 9.94 0.54
CA THR A 308 -13.89 9.39 -0.77
C THR A 308 -12.95 8.19 -0.69
N LEU A 309 -13.10 7.37 0.35
CA LEU A 309 -12.35 6.12 0.55
C LEU A 309 -10.82 6.30 0.36
N GLY A 310 -10.18 5.46 -0.45
CA GLY A 310 -8.74 5.49 -0.74
C GLY A 310 -8.26 6.72 -1.51
N ALA A 311 -9.16 7.45 -2.17
CA ALA A 311 -8.82 8.74 -2.80
C ALA A 311 -8.69 9.89 -1.79
N ALA A 312 -9.21 9.73 -0.56
CA ALA A 312 -9.33 10.81 0.43
C ALA A 312 -8.01 11.54 0.68
N GLY A 313 -6.93 10.80 0.98
CA GLY A 313 -5.63 11.43 1.24
C GLY A 313 -5.06 12.25 0.08
N ALA A 314 -5.32 11.85 -1.17
CA ALA A 314 -4.87 12.61 -2.34
C ALA A 314 -5.73 13.87 -2.58
N ILE A 315 -7.04 13.76 -2.36
CA ILE A 315 -7.97 14.90 -2.42
C ILE A 315 -7.64 15.93 -1.34
N GLU A 316 -7.40 15.46 -0.11
CA GLU A 316 -7.00 16.31 1.02
C GLU A 316 -5.66 16.99 0.77
N ALA A 317 -4.68 16.29 0.19
CA ALA A 317 -3.41 16.88 -0.23
C ALA A 317 -3.61 17.98 -1.29
N ALA A 318 -4.42 17.73 -2.32
CA ALA A 318 -4.71 18.71 -3.35
C ALA A 318 -5.44 19.95 -2.78
N ILE A 319 -6.41 19.75 -1.88
CA ILE A 319 -7.11 20.84 -1.18
C ILE A 319 -6.13 21.65 -0.34
N THR A 320 -5.23 20.98 0.40
CA THR A 320 -4.22 21.63 1.25
C THR A 320 -3.25 22.45 0.42
N ALA A 321 -2.76 21.91 -0.70
CA ALA A 321 -1.89 22.63 -1.63
C ALA A 321 -2.58 23.88 -2.21
N LEU A 322 -3.83 23.74 -2.66
CA LEU A 322 -4.61 24.85 -3.20
C LEU A 322 -4.98 25.89 -2.14
N ALA A 323 -5.22 25.48 -0.89
CA ALA A 323 -5.46 26.40 0.22
C ALA A 323 -4.23 27.29 0.47
N ILE A 324 -3.03 26.70 0.49
CA ILE A 324 -1.77 27.45 0.62
C ILE A 324 -1.57 28.40 -0.56
N ALA A 325 -1.68 27.89 -1.79
CA ALA A 325 -1.43 28.66 -3.00
C ALA A 325 -2.39 29.86 -3.15
N ARG A 326 -3.65 29.69 -2.70
CA ARG A 326 -4.67 30.74 -2.79
C ARG A 326 -4.75 31.63 -1.55
N GLY A 327 -4.12 31.25 -0.43
CA GLY A 327 -4.24 31.97 0.85
C GLY A 327 -5.67 31.93 1.42
N VAL A 328 -6.38 30.81 1.25
CA VAL A 328 -7.76 30.65 1.73
C VAL A 328 -7.95 29.27 2.35
N MET A 329 -8.37 29.23 3.61
CA MET A 329 -8.73 28.00 4.31
C MET A 329 -10.22 27.70 4.11
N PRO A 330 -10.60 26.51 3.59
CA PRO A 330 -12.00 26.14 3.44
C PRO A 330 -12.68 25.87 4.80
N PRO A 331 -14.03 25.96 4.88
CA PRO A 331 -14.79 25.62 6.08
C PRO A 331 -14.99 24.11 6.25
N THR A 332 -15.38 23.70 7.46
CA THR A 332 -16.00 22.40 7.71
C THR A 332 -17.49 22.47 7.38
N GLY A 333 -17.89 21.86 6.27
CA GLY A 333 -19.30 21.82 5.86
C GLY A 333 -20.20 21.15 6.90
N GLY A 334 -21.32 21.78 7.25
CA GLY A 334 -22.35 21.23 8.16
C GLY A 334 -22.06 21.36 9.66
N LEU A 335 -20.93 21.96 10.06
CA LEU A 335 -20.59 22.22 11.45
C LEU A 335 -21.29 23.48 11.98
N GLU A 336 -22.18 23.31 12.96
CA GLU A 336 -22.88 24.43 13.62
C GLU A 336 -22.52 24.50 15.11
N GLU A 337 -22.50 23.37 15.80
CA GLU A 337 -22.19 23.26 17.24
C GLU A 337 -21.00 22.31 17.43
N VAL A 338 -19.84 22.87 17.79
CA VAL A 338 -18.62 22.07 18.06
C VAL A 338 -18.86 21.17 19.27
N ASP A 339 -18.58 19.89 19.13
CA ASP A 339 -18.61 18.95 20.24
C ASP A 339 -17.59 19.37 21.33
N PRO A 340 -17.98 19.46 22.62
CA PRO A 340 -17.06 19.68 23.73
C PRO A 340 -15.84 18.75 23.77
N GLU A 341 -15.94 17.52 23.28
CA GLU A 341 -14.81 16.58 23.18
C GLU A 341 -13.87 16.90 22.00
N CYS A 342 -14.30 17.74 21.06
CA CYS A 342 -13.59 18.13 19.84
C CYS A 342 -13.21 19.63 19.82
N GLN A 343 -12.99 20.23 20.99
CA GLN A 343 -12.65 21.66 21.10
C GLN A 343 -11.29 22.00 20.47
N LEU A 344 -11.35 22.50 19.23
CA LEU A 344 -10.26 23.05 18.42
C LEU A 344 -10.76 24.35 17.75
N LEU A 345 -9.85 25.08 17.08
CA LEU A 345 -10.24 26.23 16.26
C LEU A 345 -10.79 25.79 14.89
N HIS A 346 -12.04 25.33 14.88
CA HIS A 346 -12.71 24.90 13.65
C HIS A 346 -13.19 26.07 12.79
N LEU A 347 -13.04 25.95 11.47
CA LEU A 347 -13.59 26.92 10.51
C LEU A 347 -15.02 26.55 10.13
N LYS A 348 -15.98 27.45 10.41
CA LYS A 348 -17.39 27.31 9.96
C LYS A 348 -17.65 28.02 8.64
N GLU A 349 -16.82 29.01 8.34
CA GLU A 349 -16.80 29.79 7.10
C GLU A 349 -15.37 29.82 6.56
N ALA A 350 -15.22 30.02 5.25
CA ALA A 350 -13.89 30.17 4.69
C ALA A 350 -13.17 31.37 5.30
N ARG A 351 -11.86 31.23 5.46
CA ARG A 351 -11.01 32.29 6.02
C ARG A 351 -9.88 32.60 5.05
N GLU A 352 -9.90 33.81 4.52
CA GLU A 352 -8.79 34.37 3.75
C GLU A 352 -7.67 34.81 4.69
N ALA A 353 -6.50 34.17 4.57
CA ALA A 353 -5.28 34.57 5.25
C ALA A 353 -4.08 33.87 4.61
N PRO A 354 -2.88 34.48 4.59
CA PRO A 354 -1.66 33.78 4.20
C PRO A 354 -1.47 32.50 5.03
N ILE A 355 -1.20 31.38 4.36
CA ILE A 355 -0.92 30.09 4.99
C ILE A 355 0.54 29.75 4.71
N ARG A 356 1.41 29.83 5.72
CA ARG A 356 2.85 29.54 5.55
C ARG A 356 3.09 28.05 5.39
N SER A 357 2.43 27.26 6.24
CA SER A 357 2.44 25.80 6.16
C SER A 357 1.12 25.21 6.68
N ALA A 358 0.82 24.00 6.18
CA ALA A 358 -0.37 23.26 6.56
C ALA A 358 -0.08 21.76 6.66
N MET A 359 -0.85 21.09 7.52
CA MET A 359 -0.81 19.65 7.74
C MET A 359 -2.07 19.00 7.15
N SER A 360 -1.93 17.84 6.52
CA SER A 360 -3.04 17.02 6.01
C SER A 360 -2.99 15.64 6.66
N ASN A 361 -4.08 15.25 7.34
CA ASN A 361 -4.18 14.01 8.10
C ASN A 361 -5.08 12.99 7.39
N SER A 362 -4.64 11.74 7.28
CA SER A 362 -5.45 10.64 6.78
C SER A 362 -5.25 9.39 7.64
N PHE A 363 -6.33 8.90 8.27
CA PHE A 363 -6.29 7.75 9.18
C PHE A 363 -7.12 6.58 8.62
N GLY A 364 -6.46 5.46 8.33
CA GLY A 364 -7.04 4.31 7.65
C GLY A 364 -7.59 3.24 8.60
N PHE A 365 -8.59 2.48 8.13
CA PHE A 365 -8.92 1.18 8.71
C PHE A 365 -7.68 0.28 8.76
N GLY A 366 -7.62 -0.58 9.77
CA GLY A 366 -6.41 -1.31 10.14
C GLY A 366 -5.41 -0.46 10.94
N GLY A 367 -5.71 0.82 11.19
CA GLY A 367 -4.93 1.72 12.04
C GLY A 367 -3.69 2.26 11.34
N THR A 368 -3.69 2.46 10.03
CA THR A 368 -2.57 3.11 9.32
C THR A 368 -2.78 4.61 9.27
N ASP A 369 -1.92 5.35 9.95
CA ASP A 369 -1.97 6.80 10.02
C ASP A 369 -0.93 7.41 9.08
N SER A 370 -1.33 8.39 8.29
CA SER A 370 -0.45 9.11 7.38
C SER A 370 -0.66 10.61 7.47
N VAL A 371 0.45 11.36 7.54
CA VAL A 371 0.44 12.81 7.67
C VAL A 371 1.38 13.41 6.63
N LEU A 372 0.89 14.43 5.91
CA LEU A 372 1.66 15.22 4.96
C LEU A 372 1.73 16.67 5.45
N VAL A 373 2.90 17.31 5.31
CA VAL A 373 3.12 18.71 5.65
C VAL A 373 3.56 19.47 4.42
N PHE A 374 2.78 20.47 4.04
CA PHE A 374 3.04 21.34 2.89
C PHE A 374 3.41 22.75 3.37
N ALA A 375 4.24 23.45 2.62
CA ALA A 375 4.54 24.86 2.86
C ALA A 375 4.53 25.67 1.57
N GLN A 376 4.44 26.98 1.71
CA GLN A 376 4.75 27.90 0.62
C GLN A 376 6.19 27.64 0.12
N PRO A 377 6.41 27.65 -1.21
CA PRO A 377 7.75 27.49 -1.77
C PRO A 377 8.75 28.50 -1.16
N ASP A 378 9.97 28.03 -0.89
CA ASP A 378 11.09 28.82 -0.37
C ASP A 378 10.79 29.59 0.95
N ARG A 379 9.68 29.28 1.64
CA ARG A 379 9.23 30.03 2.82
C ARG A 379 10.07 29.76 4.06
N PHE A 380 10.50 28.51 4.22
CA PHE A 380 11.30 28.06 5.34
C PHE A 380 12.65 27.57 4.82
N PRO A 381 13.74 27.73 5.58
CA PRO A 381 15.04 27.21 5.17
C PRO A 381 14.96 25.71 4.87
N PRO A 382 15.78 25.18 3.95
CA PRO A 382 15.83 23.75 3.69
C PRO A 382 16.07 22.97 5.00
N PRO A 383 15.44 21.81 5.20
CA PRO A 383 15.72 20.96 6.36
C PRO A 383 17.21 20.69 6.50
N LEU A 384 17.72 20.60 7.73
CA LEU A 384 19.15 20.30 7.98
C LEU A 384 19.55 18.99 7.27
N GLY A 385 20.53 19.07 6.37
CA GLY A 385 20.98 17.94 5.53
C GLY A 385 20.37 17.88 4.11
N ALA A 386 19.42 18.75 3.76
CA ALA A 386 18.80 18.81 2.43
C ALA A 386 19.78 19.20 1.31
N GLY A 387 20.88 19.89 1.62
CA GLY A 387 21.92 20.28 0.65
C GLY A 387 22.89 19.16 0.24
N SER A 388 22.79 17.98 0.84
CA SER A 388 23.53 16.79 0.41
C SER A 388 22.54 15.76 -0.11
N ALA A 389 22.77 15.20 -1.30
CA ALA A 389 21.99 14.06 -1.78
C ALA A 389 21.91 13.01 -0.66
N PRO A 390 20.71 12.60 -0.22
CA PRO A 390 20.59 11.77 0.96
C PRO A 390 21.32 10.46 0.71
N ARG A 391 22.13 10.05 1.69
CA ARG A 391 22.86 8.78 1.62
C ARG A 391 21.86 7.64 1.55
N ARG A 392 21.77 7.00 0.38
CA ARG A 392 21.07 5.74 0.18
C ARG A 392 21.57 4.73 1.21
N ARG A 393 20.66 4.23 2.05
CA ARG A 393 21.01 3.23 3.07
C ARG A 393 21.17 1.87 2.43
N SER A 394 22.17 1.12 2.87
CA SER A 394 22.31 -0.29 2.49
C SER A 394 21.23 -1.13 3.16
N VAL A 395 20.64 -2.07 2.42
CA VAL A 395 19.56 -2.94 2.89
C VAL A 395 20.08 -4.36 3.04
N ALA A 396 19.75 -4.98 4.17
CA ALA A 396 20.08 -6.35 4.50
C ALA A 396 18.80 -7.20 4.60
N VAL A 397 18.90 -8.48 4.28
CA VAL A 397 17.87 -9.48 4.57
C VAL A 397 18.33 -10.28 5.78
N THR A 398 17.50 -10.32 6.83
CA THR A 398 17.84 -11.00 8.09
C THR A 398 16.97 -12.20 8.40
N ALA A 399 15.82 -12.34 7.74
CA ALA A 399 15.01 -13.54 7.81
C ALA A 399 14.12 -13.70 6.57
N ALA A 400 13.61 -14.90 6.38
CA ALA A 400 12.52 -15.25 5.48
C ALA A 400 11.60 -16.28 6.13
N ALA A 401 10.34 -16.31 5.73
CA ALA A 401 9.39 -17.32 6.15
C ALA A 401 8.41 -17.66 5.02
N THR A 402 7.97 -18.90 4.99
CA THR A 402 6.91 -19.37 4.09
C THR A 402 5.89 -20.20 4.85
N ILE A 403 4.63 -20.06 4.48
CA ILE A 403 3.48 -20.86 4.90
C ILE A 403 2.87 -21.40 3.61
N GLY A 404 3.03 -22.68 3.33
CA GLY A 404 2.57 -23.28 2.08
C GLY A 404 2.40 -24.79 2.21
N PRO A 405 2.37 -25.54 1.08
CA PRO A 405 2.15 -26.98 1.13
C PRO A 405 3.18 -27.79 1.90
N LEU A 406 4.40 -27.26 2.09
CA LEU A 406 5.45 -27.90 2.89
C LEU A 406 5.37 -27.51 4.38
N GLY A 407 4.30 -26.82 4.79
CA GLY A 407 4.09 -26.32 6.14
C GLY A 407 4.72 -24.95 6.36
N VAL A 408 5.15 -24.70 7.60
CA VAL A 408 5.77 -23.46 8.04
C VAL A 408 7.29 -23.62 8.04
N LEU A 409 7.98 -22.84 7.21
CA LEU A 409 9.43 -22.89 7.05
C LEU A 409 10.04 -21.51 7.31
N SER A 410 11.13 -21.45 8.08
CA SER A 410 11.93 -20.24 8.29
C SER A 410 13.07 -20.10 7.25
N SER A 411 14.02 -19.18 7.46
CA SER A 411 15.01 -18.77 6.45
C SER A 411 15.82 -19.91 5.84
N ARG A 412 16.08 -20.99 6.59
CA ARG A 412 16.87 -22.12 6.11
C ARG A 412 16.03 -23.17 5.39
N GLY A 413 14.72 -23.17 5.59
CA GLY A 413 13.82 -24.18 5.04
C GLY A 413 13.36 -23.89 3.61
N GLY A 414 13.46 -22.65 3.13
CA GLY A 414 12.96 -22.25 1.81
C GLY A 414 13.57 -23.01 0.62
N ALA A 415 14.78 -23.58 0.77
CA ALA A 415 15.47 -24.42 -0.22
C ALA A 415 14.90 -25.84 -0.36
N ALA A 416 13.92 -26.19 0.50
CA ALA A 416 12.81 -27.06 0.08
C ALA A 416 12.11 -26.41 -1.14
N TYR A 417 10.86 -26.59 -1.55
CA TYR A 417 10.33 -25.94 -2.80
C TYR A 417 11.10 -26.01 -4.16
N LEU A 418 12.43 -25.89 -4.30
CA LEU A 418 13.25 -26.13 -5.49
C LEU A 418 13.54 -27.61 -5.71
N GLU A 419 13.57 -28.40 -4.63
CA GLU A 419 13.74 -29.85 -4.73
C GLU A 419 12.53 -30.51 -5.40
N PRO A 420 12.75 -31.53 -6.26
CA PRO A 420 11.66 -32.28 -6.87
C PRO A 420 10.69 -32.88 -5.84
N GLY A 421 9.42 -33.00 -6.23
CA GLY A 421 8.38 -33.63 -5.41
C GLY A 421 7.04 -33.64 -6.13
N PRO A 422 6.06 -34.43 -5.66
CA PRO A 422 4.72 -34.41 -6.22
C PRO A 422 4.04 -33.06 -5.94
N PRO A 423 3.10 -32.62 -6.79
CA PRO A 423 2.27 -31.47 -6.49
C PRO A 423 1.45 -31.69 -5.20
N PRO A 424 1.02 -30.61 -4.52
CA PRO A 424 0.15 -30.72 -3.37
C PRO A 424 -1.23 -31.28 -3.75
N ALA A 425 -2.05 -31.57 -2.74
CA ALA A 425 -3.46 -31.86 -2.96
C ALA A 425 -4.20 -30.58 -3.41
N GLU A 426 -5.25 -30.75 -4.22
CA GLU A 426 -6.12 -29.65 -4.62
C GLU A 426 -6.81 -29.01 -3.41
N GLY A 427 -6.92 -27.68 -3.45
CA GLY A 427 -7.63 -26.89 -2.45
C GLY A 427 -6.72 -26.25 -1.40
N PRO A 428 -7.32 -25.76 -0.30
CA PRO A 428 -6.59 -25.00 0.71
C PRO A 428 -5.55 -25.85 1.45
N ILE A 429 -4.39 -25.27 1.77
CA ILE A 429 -3.33 -25.99 2.50
C ILE A 429 -3.79 -26.42 3.90
N ALA A 430 -3.21 -27.52 4.37
CA ALA A 430 -3.40 -27.99 5.75
C ALA A 430 -2.62 -27.10 6.73
N PHE A 431 -3.25 -26.04 7.22
CA PHE A 431 -2.66 -25.10 8.18
C PHE A 431 -3.35 -25.18 9.55
N ASN A 432 -2.64 -25.64 10.58
CA ASN A 432 -3.14 -25.65 11.94
C ASN A 432 -2.83 -24.31 12.64
N THR A 433 -3.80 -23.41 12.66
CA THR A 433 -3.66 -22.10 13.32
C THR A 433 -3.17 -22.20 14.76
N GLY A 434 -3.66 -23.18 15.54
CA GLY A 434 -3.32 -23.30 16.96
C GLY A 434 -1.88 -23.77 17.24
N ALA A 435 -1.18 -24.27 16.22
CA ALA A 435 0.23 -24.62 16.33
C ALA A 435 1.15 -23.38 16.18
N HIS A 436 0.64 -22.28 15.63
CA HIS A 436 1.45 -21.11 15.27
C HIS A 436 0.96 -19.80 15.91
N LEU A 437 -0.33 -19.69 16.21
CA LEU A 437 -0.96 -18.49 16.73
C LEU A 437 -1.82 -18.85 17.96
N ASP A 438 -1.89 -17.92 18.91
CA ASP A 438 -2.89 -17.95 19.97
C ASP A 438 -4.30 -17.97 19.37
N LEU A 439 -5.04 -19.05 19.63
CA LEU A 439 -6.36 -19.30 19.06
C LEU A 439 -7.40 -18.26 19.48
N ALA A 440 -7.32 -17.73 20.71
CA ALA A 440 -8.29 -16.77 21.19
C ALA A 440 -8.21 -15.47 20.40
N ARG A 441 -6.99 -15.00 20.12
CA ARG A 441 -6.71 -13.82 19.30
C ARG A 441 -6.94 -14.09 17.81
N ALA A 442 -6.48 -15.24 17.31
CA ALA A 442 -6.56 -15.58 15.89
C ALA A 442 -8.00 -15.80 15.36
N ARG A 443 -8.99 -16.01 16.25
CA ARG A 443 -10.41 -16.10 15.89
C ARG A 443 -10.95 -14.86 15.18
N ARG A 444 -10.33 -13.69 15.39
CA ARG A 444 -10.72 -12.42 14.75
C ARG A 444 -10.14 -12.25 13.35
N LEU A 445 -9.18 -13.10 12.97
CA LEU A 445 -8.50 -13.08 11.68
C LEU A 445 -9.23 -14.02 10.71
N ASP A 446 -9.39 -13.58 9.48
CA ASP A 446 -9.74 -14.41 8.33
C ASP A 446 -8.58 -15.31 7.92
N ARG A 447 -8.74 -16.10 6.85
CA ARG A 447 -7.73 -17.08 6.46
C ARG A 447 -6.45 -16.39 5.96
N ALA A 448 -6.54 -15.43 5.03
CA ALA A 448 -5.39 -14.61 4.62
C ALA A 448 -4.69 -13.91 5.80
N GLY A 449 -5.44 -13.32 6.74
CA GLY A 449 -4.89 -12.70 7.93
C GLY A 449 -4.13 -13.67 8.83
N ARG A 450 -4.59 -14.91 8.98
CA ARG A 450 -3.86 -15.95 9.75
C ARG A 450 -2.56 -16.38 9.07
N LEU A 451 -2.60 -16.63 7.77
CA LEU A 451 -1.42 -17.03 7.00
C LEU A 451 -0.36 -15.91 7.03
N THR A 452 -0.79 -14.67 6.79
CA THR A 452 0.08 -13.49 6.86
C THR A 452 0.68 -13.31 8.24
N THR A 453 -0.14 -13.35 9.29
CA THR A 453 0.31 -13.18 10.68
C THR A 453 1.33 -14.26 11.06
N ALA A 454 1.08 -15.51 10.69
CA ALA A 454 2.00 -16.62 10.96
C ALA A 454 3.33 -16.43 10.21
N ALA A 455 3.30 -16.08 8.93
CA ALA A 455 4.50 -15.84 8.14
C ALA A 455 5.36 -14.70 8.73
N VAL A 456 4.72 -13.58 9.05
CA VAL A 456 5.38 -12.40 9.62
C VAL A 456 5.96 -12.71 11.00
N LEU A 457 5.20 -13.43 11.85
CA LEU A 457 5.67 -13.87 13.17
C LEU A 457 6.89 -14.79 13.05
N THR A 458 6.85 -15.78 12.15
CA THR A 458 7.97 -16.71 11.93
C THR A 458 9.23 -15.96 11.47
N ALA A 459 9.11 -15.00 10.56
CA ALA A 459 10.26 -14.20 10.11
C ALA A 459 10.84 -13.31 11.25
N ILE A 460 9.98 -12.69 12.06
CA ILE A 460 10.39 -11.88 13.22
C ILE A 460 11.11 -12.74 14.27
N GLU A 461 10.61 -13.94 14.53
CA GLU A 461 11.22 -14.90 15.45
C GLU A 461 12.58 -15.38 14.96
N ASP A 462 12.66 -15.77 13.70
CA ASP A 462 13.89 -16.26 13.07
C ASP A 462 15.00 -15.19 13.06
N ALA A 463 14.63 -13.91 12.96
CA ALA A 463 15.56 -12.78 13.09
C ALA A 463 15.91 -12.37 14.53
N GLY A 464 15.28 -12.98 15.53
CA GLY A 464 15.47 -12.66 16.95
C GLY A 464 14.84 -11.35 17.40
N LEU A 465 13.75 -10.90 16.75
CA LEU A 465 13.12 -9.60 17.01
C LEU A 465 11.87 -9.65 17.91
N ARG A 466 11.48 -10.80 18.47
CA ARG A 466 10.27 -10.94 19.31
C ARG A 466 10.18 -9.91 20.45
N GLY A 467 11.29 -9.62 21.13
CA GLY A 467 11.32 -8.64 22.23
C GLY A 467 11.13 -7.19 21.79
N ALA A 468 11.31 -6.89 20.49
CA ALA A 468 11.10 -5.57 19.91
C ALA A 468 9.67 -5.38 19.33
N THR A 469 8.89 -6.46 19.24
CA THR A 469 7.52 -6.46 18.72
C THR A 469 6.48 -6.76 19.80
N GLN A 470 6.87 -7.36 20.92
CA GLN A 470 6.00 -7.53 22.09
C GLN A 470 5.85 -6.21 22.87
N LEU A 471 4.85 -5.43 22.49
CA LEU A 471 3.99 -4.79 23.47
C LEU A 471 2.90 -5.81 23.76
N ASP A 472 2.92 -6.46 24.93
CA ASP A 472 1.83 -7.34 25.32
C ASP A 472 0.50 -6.60 25.13
N ALA A 473 -0.52 -7.27 24.61
CA ALA A 473 -1.88 -6.74 24.58
C ALA A 473 -2.46 -6.46 26.00
N GLY A 474 -1.66 -6.66 27.05
CA GLY A 474 -1.85 -6.20 28.42
C GLY A 474 -0.67 -5.43 29.04
N ALA A 475 0.46 -5.24 28.34
CA ALA A 475 1.52 -4.31 28.73
C ALA A 475 1.09 -2.92 28.24
N SER A 476 0.43 -2.22 29.14
CA SER A 476 0.07 -0.81 29.11
C SER A 476 0.33 -0.06 27.79
N ALA A 477 -0.76 0.40 27.17
CA ALA A 477 -0.83 1.81 26.79
C ALA A 477 -0.06 2.66 27.84
N GLY A 478 1.14 3.14 27.49
CA GLY A 478 1.97 3.89 28.43
C GLY A 478 3.45 3.49 28.61
N ASP A 479 4.09 2.72 27.71
CA ASP A 479 5.57 2.76 27.64
C ASP A 479 6.00 4.09 26.98
N PRO A 480 6.53 5.07 27.75
CA PRO A 480 6.85 6.39 27.22
C PRO A 480 7.98 6.32 26.19
N ALA A 481 8.84 5.31 26.25
CA ALA A 481 9.98 5.18 25.34
C ALA A 481 9.54 4.68 23.95
N ALA A 482 8.66 3.68 23.88
CA ALA A 482 8.09 3.21 22.63
C ALA A 482 7.18 4.27 21.97
N ASP A 483 6.48 5.08 22.77
CA ASP A 483 5.64 6.17 22.26
C ASP A 483 6.45 7.40 21.79
N ALA A 484 7.73 7.50 22.20
CA ALA A 484 8.65 8.55 21.78
C ALA A 484 9.50 8.18 20.54
N ALA A 485 9.69 6.89 20.26
CA ALA A 485 10.46 6.41 19.13
C ALA A 485 9.76 6.78 17.80
N PRO A 486 10.46 7.36 16.80
CA PRO A 486 9.83 7.70 15.52
C PRO A 486 9.27 6.46 14.82
N SER A 487 8.09 6.56 14.20
CA SER A 487 7.41 5.43 13.58
C SER A 487 8.28 4.67 12.57
N ARG A 488 9.11 5.38 11.78
CA ARG A 488 10.08 4.77 10.84
C ARG A 488 11.11 3.82 11.49
N THR A 489 11.33 3.93 12.79
CA THR A 489 12.29 3.10 13.54
C THR A 489 11.65 1.83 14.11
N LEU A 490 10.32 1.78 14.12
CA LEU A 490 9.55 0.64 14.59
C LEU A 490 9.36 -0.36 13.45
N PRO A 491 9.26 -1.68 13.74
CA PRO A 491 8.98 -2.68 12.72
C PRO A 491 7.65 -2.42 12.00
N GLY A 492 7.67 -2.52 10.67
CA GLY A 492 6.50 -2.42 9.79
C GLY A 492 6.33 -3.66 8.91
N ALA A 493 5.28 -3.68 8.10
CA ALA A 493 5.02 -4.76 7.15
C ALA A 493 4.35 -4.28 5.86
N ILE A 494 4.80 -4.81 4.72
CA ILE A 494 4.21 -4.55 3.40
C ILE A 494 3.87 -5.89 2.77
N VAL A 495 2.58 -6.23 2.69
CA VAL A 495 2.16 -7.53 2.17
C VAL A 495 1.23 -7.32 0.99
N GLY A 496 1.61 -7.90 -0.15
CA GLY A 496 0.77 -7.90 -1.34
C GLY A 496 -0.25 -9.04 -1.34
N ALA A 497 -1.37 -8.80 -1.99
CA ALA A 497 -2.31 -9.83 -2.43
C ALA A 497 -2.72 -9.50 -3.86
N SER A 498 -2.70 -10.49 -4.75
CA SER A 498 -2.85 -10.25 -6.19
C SER A 498 -4.24 -9.74 -6.54
N PHE A 499 -5.27 -10.33 -5.92
CA PHE A 499 -6.67 -10.00 -6.15
C PHE A 499 -7.43 -9.65 -4.85
N GLY A 500 -6.76 -9.70 -3.69
CA GLY A 500 -7.41 -9.55 -2.39
C GLY A 500 -8.36 -10.72 -2.07
N SER A 501 -9.31 -10.49 -1.17
CA SER A 501 -10.20 -11.55 -0.68
C SER A 501 -11.44 -11.73 -1.59
N VAL A 502 -11.21 -12.30 -2.78
CA VAL A 502 -12.23 -12.43 -3.85
C VAL A 502 -13.40 -13.30 -3.43
N ASP A 503 -13.15 -14.47 -2.85
CA ASP A 503 -14.22 -15.39 -2.44
C ASP A 503 -15.05 -14.83 -1.28
N ALA A 504 -14.41 -14.15 -0.34
CA ALA A 504 -15.09 -13.46 0.75
C ALA A 504 -15.98 -12.32 0.22
N SER A 505 -15.45 -11.52 -0.72
CA SER A 505 -16.20 -10.46 -1.39
C SER A 505 -17.37 -11.03 -2.18
N THR A 506 -17.16 -12.15 -2.87
CA THR A 506 -18.18 -12.88 -3.63
C THR A 506 -19.31 -13.37 -2.72
N ALA A 507 -18.97 -14.05 -1.61
CA ALA A 507 -19.93 -14.55 -0.65
C ALA A 507 -20.70 -13.41 0.05
N TYR A 508 -20.01 -12.31 0.33
CA TYR A 508 -20.61 -11.09 0.86
C TYR A 508 -21.63 -10.53 -0.13
N MET A 509 -21.24 -10.30 -1.39
CA MET A 509 -22.11 -9.74 -2.41
C MET A 509 -23.31 -10.63 -2.72
N ARG A 510 -23.11 -11.95 -2.86
CA ARG A 510 -24.22 -12.92 -2.99
C ARG A 510 -25.25 -12.74 -1.88
N ARG A 511 -24.79 -12.62 -0.62
CA ARG A 511 -25.69 -12.42 0.52
C ARG A 511 -26.49 -11.12 0.42
N ILE A 512 -25.85 -10.04 -0.04
CA ILE A 512 -26.50 -8.73 -0.24
C ILE A 512 -27.54 -8.79 -1.36
N TYR A 513 -27.22 -9.40 -2.51
CA TYR A 513 -28.15 -9.52 -3.63
C TYR A 513 -29.32 -10.47 -3.33
N ASP A 514 -29.06 -11.61 -2.69
CA ASP A 514 -30.09 -12.62 -2.41
C ASP A 514 -31.03 -12.22 -1.27
N LYS A 515 -30.49 -11.58 -0.22
CA LYS A 515 -31.20 -11.38 1.05
C LYS A 515 -31.40 -9.91 1.41
N GLY A 516 -30.68 -9.00 0.74
CA GLY A 516 -30.71 -7.56 1.00
C GLY A 516 -29.66 -7.09 2.01
N ALA A 517 -29.45 -5.77 2.03
CA ALA A 517 -28.37 -5.12 2.77
C ALA A 517 -28.37 -5.32 4.29
N LYS A 518 -29.51 -5.65 4.91
CA LYS A 518 -29.59 -5.95 6.35
C LYS A 518 -28.79 -7.20 6.76
N TYR A 519 -28.37 -8.03 5.79
CA TYR A 519 -27.54 -9.21 6.02
C TYR A 519 -26.04 -8.98 5.76
N ALA A 520 -25.65 -7.74 5.45
CA ALA A 520 -24.25 -7.32 5.49
C ALA A 520 -23.64 -7.67 6.86
N SER A 521 -22.54 -8.43 6.87
CA SER A 521 -21.88 -8.81 8.12
C SER A 521 -20.87 -7.72 8.51
N PRO A 522 -21.04 -7.07 9.68
CA PRO A 522 -20.05 -6.12 10.18
C PRO A 522 -18.70 -6.79 10.53
N ALA A 523 -18.69 -8.10 10.77
CA ALA A 523 -17.48 -8.86 11.03
C ALA A 523 -16.73 -9.22 9.74
N ASP A 524 -17.44 -9.43 8.63
CA ASP A 524 -16.84 -9.85 7.35
C ASP A 524 -16.27 -8.63 6.61
N PHE A 525 -16.99 -7.49 6.64
CA PHE A 525 -16.68 -6.31 5.81
C PHE A 525 -15.24 -5.78 5.96
N PRO A 526 -14.67 -5.61 7.16
CA PRO A 526 -13.29 -5.10 7.30
C PRO A 526 -12.24 -6.01 6.65
N ASN A 527 -12.54 -7.31 6.50
CA ASN A 527 -11.63 -8.28 5.90
C ASN A 527 -11.62 -8.20 4.37
N LEU A 528 -12.61 -7.54 3.75
CA LEU A 528 -12.73 -7.41 2.29
C LEU A 528 -11.78 -6.35 1.72
N VAL A 529 -11.22 -5.49 2.56
CA VAL A 529 -10.25 -4.47 2.13
C VAL A 529 -8.92 -5.14 1.79
N PRO A 530 -8.27 -4.84 0.65
CA PRO A 530 -7.02 -5.50 0.26
C PRO A 530 -5.88 -5.42 1.29
N SER A 531 -5.86 -4.36 2.11
CA SER A 531 -4.88 -4.19 3.19
C SER A 531 -5.22 -4.94 4.49
N SER A 532 -6.34 -5.67 4.56
CA SER A 532 -6.77 -6.36 5.77
C SER A 532 -5.76 -7.40 6.28
N PRO A 533 -5.06 -8.21 5.45
CA PRO A 533 -4.17 -9.25 5.98
C PRO A 533 -2.96 -8.65 6.71
N VAL A 534 -2.39 -7.57 6.17
CA VAL A 534 -1.25 -6.88 6.79
C VAL A 534 -1.67 -6.04 8.00
N GLY A 535 -2.87 -5.43 7.97
CA GLY A 535 -3.44 -4.73 9.12
C GLY A 535 -3.69 -5.67 10.29
N HIS A 536 -4.24 -6.86 10.02
CA HIS A 536 -4.41 -7.93 11.00
C HIS A 536 -3.08 -8.39 11.60
N ALA A 537 -2.06 -8.59 10.77
CA ALA A 537 -0.71 -8.92 11.25
C ALA A 537 -0.13 -7.82 12.13
N SER A 538 -0.31 -6.54 11.77
CA SER A 538 0.10 -5.39 12.59
C SER A 538 -0.57 -5.39 13.96
N ILE A 539 -1.90 -5.52 14.01
CA ILE A 539 -2.67 -5.56 15.27
C ILE A 539 -2.27 -6.77 16.12
N TYR A 540 -2.05 -7.93 15.50
CA TYR A 540 -1.66 -9.13 16.23
C TYR A 540 -0.23 -9.06 16.76
N LEU A 541 0.69 -8.42 16.04
CA LEU A 541 2.11 -8.45 16.34
C LEU A 541 2.65 -7.14 16.92
N GLY A 542 1.81 -6.11 17.08
CA GLY A 542 2.25 -4.81 17.57
C GLY A 542 3.12 -4.03 16.57
N LEU A 543 2.97 -4.26 15.27
CA LEU A 543 3.79 -3.56 14.26
C LEU A 543 3.30 -2.13 14.10
N ARG A 544 4.18 -1.16 14.36
CA ARG A 544 3.85 0.27 14.44
C ARG A 544 4.56 1.14 13.39
N GLY A 545 5.44 0.54 12.58
CA GLY A 545 6.07 1.21 11.44
C GLY A 545 5.10 1.35 10.25
N PRO A 546 5.62 1.55 9.02
CA PRO A 546 4.82 1.53 7.80
C PRO A 546 4.07 0.18 7.63
N VAL A 547 2.75 0.25 7.45
CA VAL A 547 1.87 -0.92 7.27
C VAL A 547 0.91 -0.65 6.13
N PHE A 548 1.05 -1.34 5.01
CA PHE A 548 0.13 -1.23 3.87
C PHE A 548 0.30 -2.41 2.91
N ALA A 549 -0.63 -2.54 1.96
CA ALA A 549 -0.58 -3.57 0.93
C ALA A 549 -0.16 -3.00 -0.43
N MET A 550 0.48 -3.85 -1.23
CA MET A 550 0.78 -3.60 -2.65
C MET A 550 -0.10 -4.50 -3.51
N ALA A 551 -0.41 -4.07 -4.73
CA ALA A 551 -1.11 -4.89 -5.71
C ALA A 551 -0.48 -4.75 -7.10
N ASP A 552 0.04 -5.86 -7.61
CA ASP A 552 0.63 -5.95 -8.96
C ASP A 552 0.45 -7.35 -9.56
N LEU A 553 -0.73 -7.95 -9.37
CA LEU A 553 -1.07 -9.29 -9.86
C LEU A 553 -0.01 -10.31 -9.41
N GLY A 554 0.37 -11.26 -10.27
CA GLY A 554 1.39 -12.28 -9.99
C GLY A 554 2.80 -11.78 -9.62
N ALA A 555 3.04 -10.47 -9.64
CA ALA A 555 4.29 -9.85 -9.20
C ALA A 555 4.15 -9.10 -7.86
N THR A 556 3.05 -9.29 -7.14
CA THR A 556 2.75 -8.52 -5.93
C THR A 556 3.76 -8.75 -4.80
N ALA A 557 4.32 -9.97 -4.72
CA ALA A 557 5.35 -10.31 -3.72
C ALA A 557 6.61 -9.47 -3.93
N GLU A 558 7.11 -9.43 -5.17
CA GLU A 558 8.28 -8.67 -5.56
C GLU A 558 8.01 -7.16 -5.47
N SER A 559 6.81 -6.72 -5.83
CA SER A 559 6.38 -5.32 -5.67
C SER A 559 6.46 -4.87 -4.21
N ALA A 560 5.97 -5.69 -3.28
CA ALA A 560 6.09 -5.44 -1.85
C ALA A 560 7.55 -5.41 -1.37
N MET A 561 8.37 -6.38 -1.79
CA MET A 561 9.79 -6.46 -1.41
C MET A 561 10.60 -5.27 -1.95
N VAL A 562 10.44 -4.92 -3.23
CA VAL A 562 11.08 -3.74 -3.82
C VAL A 562 10.63 -2.46 -3.11
N THR A 563 9.34 -2.34 -2.78
CA THR A 563 8.85 -1.17 -2.02
C THR A 563 9.52 -1.08 -0.63
N ALA A 564 9.69 -2.20 0.07
CA ALA A 564 10.42 -2.22 1.35
C ALA A 564 11.89 -1.81 1.19
N ILE A 565 12.57 -2.31 0.16
CA ILE A 565 13.95 -1.94 -0.18
C ILE A 565 14.04 -0.42 -0.43
N GLU A 566 13.12 0.13 -1.22
CA GLU A 566 13.09 1.55 -1.58
C GLU A 566 12.83 2.44 -0.36
N LEU A 567 11.89 2.07 0.51
CA LEU A 567 11.62 2.80 1.75
C LEU A 567 12.81 2.78 2.71
N ILE A 568 13.45 1.62 2.93
CA ILE A 568 14.65 1.55 3.79
C ILE A 568 15.79 2.36 3.16
N THR A 569 15.99 2.25 1.85
CA THR A 569 17.00 3.02 1.10
C THR A 569 16.78 4.53 1.27
N ALA A 570 15.52 4.97 1.22
CA ALA A 570 15.11 6.36 1.41
C ALA A 570 15.18 6.82 2.88
N GLY A 571 15.29 5.90 3.84
CA GLY A 571 15.26 6.20 5.27
C GLY A 571 13.84 6.33 5.87
N GLU A 572 12.83 5.79 5.19
CA GLU A 572 11.44 5.73 5.64
C GLU A 572 11.09 4.50 6.48
N GLY A 573 12.03 3.56 6.60
CA GLY A 573 11.91 2.38 7.46
C GLY A 573 13.29 1.90 7.89
N GLU A 574 13.35 1.25 9.05
CA GLU A 574 14.55 0.58 9.56
C GLU A 574 14.43 -0.95 9.54
N ALA A 575 13.22 -1.49 9.68
CA ALA A 575 12.90 -2.91 9.63
C ALA A 575 11.50 -3.13 9.05
N LEU A 576 11.41 -3.78 7.89
CA LEU A 576 10.17 -4.02 7.17
C LEU A 576 10.08 -5.49 6.76
N VAL A 577 9.00 -6.16 7.18
CA VAL A 577 8.65 -7.47 6.65
C VAL A 577 7.89 -7.28 5.34
N ALA A 578 8.30 -7.93 4.25
CA ALA A 578 7.65 -7.76 2.96
C ALA A 578 7.52 -9.04 2.14
N GLY A 579 6.42 -9.17 1.42
CA GLY A 579 6.11 -10.33 0.58
C GLY A 579 4.63 -10.38 0.19
N SER A 580 4.03 -11.57 0.15
CA SER A 580 2.63 -11.72 -0.27
C SER A 580 1.87 -12.82 0.46
N VAL A 581 0.55 -12.80 0.33
CA VAL A 581 -0.37 -13.87 0.68
C VAL A 581 -1.36 -14.09 -0.46
N GLU A 582 -1.63 -15.36 -0.79
CA GLU A 582 -2.67 -15.75 -1.75
C GLU A 582 -3.53 -16.86 -1.16
N GLU A 583 -4.83 -16.81 -1.42
CA GLU A 583 -5.81 -17.83 -1.01
C GLU A 583 -6.25 -18.65 -2.23
N ALA A 584 -6.59 -19.92 -2.00
CA ALA A 584 -7.12 -20.77 -3.05
C ALA A 584 -8.57 -20.33 -3.37
N SER A 585 -8.81 -19.89 -4.60
CA SER A 585 -10.11 -19.36 -5.04
C SER A 585 -10.47 -19.88 -6.44
N PRO A 586 -11.65 -20.49 -6.62
CA PRO A 586 -12.16 -20.87 -7.93
C PRO A 586 -12.39 -19.66 -8.86
N MET A 587 -12.73 -18.49 -8.29
CA MET A 587 -12.92 -17.27 -9.06
C MET A 587 -11.58 -16.77 -9.64
N ILE A 588 -10.52 -16.83 -8.83
CA ILE A 588 -9.17 -16.52 -9.30
C ILE A 588 -8.75 -17.53 -10.36
N GLU A 589 -8.85 -18.82 -10.07
CA GLU A 589 -8.40 -19.90 -10.96
C GLU A 589 -9.10 -19.88 -12.32
N ARG A 590 -10.42 -19.71 -12.35
CA ARG A 590 -11.22 -19.92 -13.57
C ARG A 590 -11.65 -18.65 -14.28
N CYS A 591 -11.51 -17.48 -13.64
CA CYS A 591 -11.88 -16.20 -14.22
C CYS A 591 -10.71 -15.22 -14.26
N LEU A 592 -10.21 -14.78 -13.10
CA LEU A 592 -9.25 -13.68 -13.01
C LEU A 592 -7.84 -14.06 -13.47
N GLY A 593 -7.33 -15.23 -13.09
CA GLY A 593 -6.01 -15.73 -13.48
C GLY A 593 -5.83 -15.80 -15.01
N PRO A 594 -6.77 -16.43 -15.75
CA PRO A 594 -6.72 -16.48 -17.21
C PRO A 594 -6.70 -15.10 -17.89
N ILE A 595 -7.47 -14.12 -17.41
CA ILE A 595 -7.61 -12.82 -18.08
C ILE A 595 -6.62 -11.75 -17.60
N CYS A 596 -6.21 -11.80 -16.32
CA CYS A 596 -5.36 -10.77 -15.72
C CYS A 596 -3.89 -11.19 -15.68
N SER A 597 -3.62 -12.48 -15.48
CA SER A 597 -2.26 -13.00 -15.33
C SER A 597 -1.78 -13.75 -16.57
N GLU A 598 -2.65 -13.96 -17.56
CA GLU A 598 -2.43 -14.83 -18.74
C GLU A 598 -2.04 -16.27 -18.36
N VAL A 599 -2.45 -16.68 -17.16
CA VAL A 599 -2.17 -18.01 -16.63
C VAL A 599 -3.28 -18.94 -17.08
N VAL A 600 -2.98 -19.77 -18.08
CA VAL A 600 -3.87 -20.81 -18.59
C VAL A 600 -3.10 -22.14 -18.46
N ASP A 601 -3.61 -23.07 -17.64
CA ASP A 601 -3.03 -24.40 -17.38
C ASP A 601 -1.82 -24.45 -16.42
N CYS A 602 -2.10 -24.33 -15.12
CA CYS A 602 -1.08 -24.12 -14.11
C CYS A 602 -1.13 -25.14 -12.96
N GLY A 603 -0.73 -26.39 -13.26
CA GLY A 603 -0.53 -27.43 -12.25
C GLY A 603 -1.68 -27.55 -11.24
N VAL A 604 -1.35 -27.94 -10.00
CA VAL A 604 -2.33 -27.94 -8.91
C VAL A 604 -2.33 -26.58 -8.22
N ARG A 605 -3.48 -25.90 -8.25
CA ARG A 605 -3.68 -24.63 -7.54
C ARG A 605 -3.55 -24.81 -6.04
N SER A 606 -2.89 -23.85 -5.39
CA SER A 606 -2.69 -23.84 -3.95
C SER A 606 -2.79 -22.43 -3.38
N GLU A 607 -2.40 -22.28 -2.12
CA GLU A 607 -2.39 -21.03 -1.39
C GLU A 607 -1.14 -20.96 -0.52
N GLY A 608 -0.81 -19.75 -0.05
CA GLY A 608 0.30 -19.58 0.84
C GLY A 608 0.67 -18.14 1.10
N ALA A 609 1.57 -17.95 2.07
CA ALA A 609 2.18 -16.68 2.38
C ALA A 609 3.69 -16.82 2.40
N ALA A 610 4.41 -15.85 1.84
CA ALA A 610 5.86 -15.82 1.87
C ALA A 610 6.33 -14.39 2.12
N VAL A 611 7.25 -14.23 3.07
CA VAL A 611 7.78 -12.92 3.46
C VAL A 611 9.28 -12.97 3.73
N LEU A 612 9.96 -11.86 3.45
CA LEU A 612 11.33 -11.58 3.86
C LEU A 612 11.33 -10.43 4.87
N LEU A 613 12.26 -10.45 5.83
CA LEU A 613 12.52 -9.31 6.70
C LEU A 613 13.75 -8.55 6.19
N PHE A 614 13.50 -7.30 5.78
CA PHE A 614 14.52 -6.35 5.36
C PHE A 614 14.84 -5.41 6.52
N GLU A 615 16.12 -5.16 6.78
CA GLU A 615 16.59 -4.18 7.76
C GLU A 615 17.61 -3.24 7.13
N SER A 616 17.74 -2.03 7.67
CA SER A 616 18.90 -1.19 7.35
C SER A 616 20.17 -1.87 7.86
N ALA A 617 21.24 -1.89 7.06
CA ALA A 617 22.49 -2.50 7.47
C ALA A 617 23.08 -1.86 8.75
N ALA A 618 22.76 -0.58 9.00
CA ALA A 618 23.11 0.10 10.24
C ALA A 618 22.43 -0.53 11.45
N ARG A 619 21.10 -0.72 11.40
CA ARG A 619 20.33 -1.38 12.47
C ARG A 619 20.83 -2.79 12.75
N VAL A 620 21.10 -3.58 11.70
CA VAL A 620 21.63 -4.95 11.84
C VAL A 620 22.93 -4.95 12.65
N ARG A 621 23.85 -4.02 12.35
CA ARG A 621 25.10 -3.85 13.11
C ARG A 621 24.87 -3.37 14.54
N GLU A 622 24.00 -2.38 14.73
CA GLU A 622 23.69 -1.80 16.06
C GLU A 622 23.15 -2.85 17.03
N ARG A 623 22.34 -3.81 16.54
CA ARG A 623 21.82 -4.92 17.35
C ARG A 623 22.73 -6.15 17.42
N GLY A 624 23.94 -6.09 16.83
CA GLY A 624 24.91 -7.19 16.82
C GLY A 624 24.46 -8.43 16.02
N ALA A 625 23.52 -8.27 15.10
CA ALA A 625 23.05 -9.37 14.25
C ALA A 625 23.91 -9.51 12.99
N ARG A 626 23.87 -10.68 12.37
CA ARG A 626 24.48 -10.92 11.05
C ARG A 626 23.39 -10.99 9.99
N PRO A 627 23.53 -10.27 8.86
CA PRO A 627 22.62 -10.43 7.74
C PRO A 627 22.76 -11.83 7.12
N ILE A 628 21.67 -12.35 6.55
CA ILE A 628 21.70 -13.57 5.72
C ILE A 628 22.14 -13.21 4.30
N ALA A 629 21.67 -12.07 3.80
CA ALA A 629 22.01 -11.55 2.49
C ALA A 629 22.03 -10.01 2.49
N MET A 630 22.72 -9.43 1.52
CA MET A 630 22.69 -8.00 1.23
C MET A 630 21.93 -7.78 -0.07
N VAL A 631 21.13 -6.71 -0.14
CA VAL A 631 20.51 -6.27 -1.40
C VAL A 631 21.56 -5.47 -2.16
N ALA A 632 22.09 -6.04 -3.24
CA ALA A 632 23.13 -5.40 -4.05
C ALA A 632 22.55 -4.53 -5.17
N TRP A 633 21.38 -4.90 -5.69
CA TRP A 633 20.72 -4.18 -6.78
C TRP A 633 19.24 -4.58 -6.88
N TRP A 634 18.40 -3.70 -7.42
CA TRP A 634 17.02 -4.01 -7.76
C TRP A 634 16.54 -3.16 -8.92
N ASN A 635 15.47 -3.59 -9.59
CA ASN A 635 14.78 -2.80 -10.60
C ASN A 635 13.30 -3.19 -10.69
N SER A 636 12.50 -2.30 -11.26
CA SER A 636 11.12 -2.57 -11.67
C SER A 636 10.79 -1.80 -12.94
N TRP A 637 9.95 -2.37 -13.79
CA TRP A 637 9.63 -1.79 -15.09
C TRP A 637 8.19 -2.05 -15.53
N ARG A 638 7.79 -1.34 -16.58
CA ARG A 638 6.56 -1.57 -17.36
C ARG A 638 6.93 -1.94 -18.80
N GLY A 639 6.06 -2.67 -19.47
CA GLY A 639 6.31 -3.22 -20.82
C GLY A 639 7.01 -4.59 -20.80
N ASP A 640 7.70 -4.91 -21.89
CA ASP A 640 8.28 -6.25 -22.15
C ASP A 640 9.55 -6.57 -21.35
N GLY A 641 10.15 -5.57 -20.68
CA GLY A 641 11.34 -5.73 -19.86
C GLY A 641 12.65 -5.93 -20.60
N VAL A 642 12.65 -5.86 -21.94
CA VAL A 642 13.88 -6.06 -22.73
C VAL A 642 14.89 -4.96 -22.41
N GLY A 643 16.11 -5.37 -22.04
CA GLY A 643 17.19 -4.45 -21.68
C GLY A 643 17.10 -3.88 -20.26
N MET A 644 16.01 -4.12 -19.51
CA MET A 644 15.85 -3.58 -18.14
C MET A 644 16.84 -4.18 -17.13
N LEU A 645 17.47 -5.32 -17.47
CA LEU A 645 18.49 -5.98 -16.67
C LEU A 645 19.92 -5.69 -17.15
N ALA A 646 20.13 -4.88 -18.19
CA ALA A 646 21.45 -4.61 -18.74
C ALA A 646 22.40 -3.92 -17.73
N GLY A 647 21.83 -3.12 -16.81
CA GLY A 647 22.56 -2.45 -15.73
C GLY A 647 22.70 -3.27 -14.45
N ALA A 648 22.25 -4.53 -14.41
CA ALA A 648 22.41 -5.39 -13.25
C ALA A 648 23.90 -5.72 -13.03
N PRO A 649 24.42 -5.67 -11.78
CA PRO A 649 25.78 -6.12 -11.49
C PRO A 649 26.02 -7.55 -11.97
N ALA A 650 27.24 -7.83 -12.45
CA ALA A 650 27.62 -9.18 -12.83
C ALA A 650 27.58 -10.15 -11.63
N PRO A 651 27.30 -11.44 -11.84
CA PRO A 651 27.29 -12.41 -10.76
C PRO A 651 28.64 -12.52 -10.06
N LEU A 652 28.63 -12.62 -8.73
CA LEU A 652 29.85 -12.72 -7.92
C LEU A 652 30.43 -14.15 -7.95
N PRO A 653 31.77 -14.30 -7.98
CA PRO A 653 32.41 -15.60 -7.73
C PRO A 653 32.28 -16.01 -6.25
N LEU A 654 32.29 -17.32 -5.96
CA LEU A 654 32.49 -17.82 -4.59
C LEU A 654 33.95 -17.57 -4.26
N ASP A 655 34.22 -16.79 -3.23
CA ASP A 655 35.55 -16.77 -2.62
C ASP A 655 35.69 -18.02 -1.75
N LEU A 656 36.36 -19.05 -2.27
CA LEU A 656 36.67 -20.29 -1.53
C LEU A 656 37.97 -20.17 -0.71
N SER A 657 38.41 -18.96 -0.35
CA SER A 657 39.65 -18.75 0.42
C SER A 657 39.52 -18.96 1.93
N THR A 658 38.91 -20.08 2.34
CA THR A 658 39.22 -20.71 3.64
C THR A 658 39.56 -22.18 3.39
N ASP A 659 40.86 -22.48 3.45
CA ASP A 659 41.53 -23.78 3.43
C ASP A 659 41.07 -24.83 2.40
N GLY A 660 41.62 -24.69 1.19
CA GLY A 660 41.63 -25.76 0.20
C GLY A 660 41.94 -25.23 -1.20
N ALA A 661 43.22 -25.10 -1.52
CA ALA A 661 43.69 -24.59 -2.80
C ALA A 661 43.12 -25.35 -4.01
N GLN A 662 42.13 -24.76 -4.68
CA GLN A 662 41.90 -24.94 -6.11
C GLN A 662 41.61 -23.57 -6.73
N ARG A 663 42.57 -23.07 -7.52
CA ARG A 663 42.36 -21.95 -8.44
C ARG A 663 41.13 -22.26 -9.29
N ALA A 664 40.17 -21.33 -9.33
CA ALA A 664 39.04 -21.40 -10.26
C ALA A 664 39.57 -21.67 -11.68
N GLN A 665 39.20 -22.82 -12.24
CA GLN A 665 39.50 -23.13 -13.64
C GLN A 665 38.68 -22.19 -14.55
N PRO A 666 39.23 -21.73 -15.69
CA PRO A 666 38.42 -21.06 -16.71
C PRO A 666 37.34 -22.05 -17.19
N GLY A 667 36.07 -21.75 -16.92
CA GLY A 667 34.93 -22.62 -17.25
C GLY A 667 34.23 -23.31 -16.06
N ALA A 668 34.65 -23.07 -14.81
CA ALA A 668 33.87 -23.49 -13.64
C ALA A 668 32.54 -22.70 -13.54
N PRO A 669 31.40 -23.33 -13.20
CA PRO A 669 30.13 -22.63 -13.09
C PRO A 669 30.20 -21.53 -12.02
N THR A 670 29.77 -20.32 -12.38
CA THR A 670 29.62 -19.20 -11.45
C THR A 670 28.60 -19.61 -10.38
N PRO A 671 28.87 -19.40 -9.09
CA PRO A 671 27.97 -19.78 -7.99
C PRO A 671 26.89 -18.74 -7.80
N ALA A 672 26.13 -18.61 -8.88
CA ALA A 672 25.04 -17.70 -9.03
C ALA A 672 23.86 -18.43 -9.65
N ALA A 673 22.67 -18.00 -9.29
CA ALA A 673 21.46 -18.52 -9.89
C ALA A 673 20.45 -17.41 -10.13
N VAL A 674 19.59 -17.63 -11.11
CA VAL A 674 18.38 -16.83 -11.32
C VAL A 674 17.20 -17.62 -10.80
N PHE A 675 16.49 -17.09 -9.81
CA PHE A 675 15.32 -17.74 -9.21
C PHE A 675 14.05 -17.06 -9.70
N VAL A 676 13.09 -17.87 -10.15
CA VAL A 676 11.77 -17.42 -10.60
C VAL A 676 10.69 -18.23 -9.91
N GLY A 677 9.58 -17.58 -9.55
CA GLY A 677 8.43 -18.29 -8.99
C GLY A 677 7.83 -19.28 -9.97
N ARG A 678 7.78 -18.90 -11.26
CA ARG A 678 7.18 -19.66 -12.36
C ARG A 678 8.04 -19.55 -13.62
N GLN A 679 7.98 -20.58 -14.48
CA GLN A 679 8.60 -20.51 -15.80
C GLN A 679 7.71 -19.70 -16.73
N GLU A 680 8.23 -18.59 -17.24
CA GLU A 680 7.52 -17.70 -18.15
C GLU A 680 8.49 -17.16 -19.22
N ASP A 681 8.15 -17.32 -20.50
CA ASP A 681 9.01 -16.91 -21.61
C ASP A 681 9.38 -15.42 -21.57
N ARG A 682 8.47 -14.57 -21.07
CA ARG A 682 8.71 -13.12 -20.90
C ARG A 682 9.85 -12.83 -19.92
N LEU A 683 9.93 -13.58 -18.81
CA LEU A 683 11.00 -13.41 -17.82
C LEU A 683 12.35 -13.85 -18.40
N VAL A 684 12.32 -14.88 -19.25
CA VAL A 684 13.51 -15.34 -19.99
C VAL A 684 13.96 -14.27 -21.00
N ALA A 685 13.03 -13.62 -21.68
CA ALA A 685 13.35 -12.55 -22.63
C ALA A 685 14.05 -11.36 -21.95
N CYS A 686 13.66 -11.01 -20.72
CA CYS A 686 14.26 -9.92 -19.94
C CYS A 686 15.76 -10.14 -19.64
N LEU A 687 16.21 -11.39 -19.58
CA LEU A 687 17.61 -11.74 -19.31
C LEU A 687 18.53 -11.51 -20.51
N ARG A 688 17.99 -11.43 -21.73
CA ARG A 688 18.79 -11.30 -22.95
C ARG A 688 19.60 -10.01 -22.91
N GLY A 689 20.90 -10.12 -23.20
CA GLY A 689 21.83 -8.97 -23.17
C GLY A 689 22.19 -8.49 -21.76
N SER A 690 21.77 -9.19 -20.71
CA SER A 690 22.22 -8.92 -19.34
C SER A 690 23.40 -9.82 -18.94
N PRO A 691 24.17 -9.45 -17.90
CA PRO A 691 25.19 -10.33 -17.31
C PRO A 691 24.65 -11.66 -16.74
N TRP A 692 23.33 -11.81 -16.67
CA TRP A 692 22.64 -12.96 -16.10
C TRP A 692 22.04 -13.89 -17.16
N ALA A 693 22.23 -13.61 -18.45
CA ALA A 693 21.67 -14.38 -19.56
C ALA A 693 22.05 -15.87 -19.53
N GLU A 694 23.32 -16.15 -19.20
CA GLU A 694 23.89 -17.52 -19.18
C GLU A 694 23.92 -18.14 -17.76
N VAL A 695 23.40 -17.44 -16.76
CA VAL A 695 23.39 -17.93 -15.37
C VAL A 695 22.31 -19.01 -15.21
N PRO A 696 22.61 -20.12 -14.52
CA PRO A 696 21.63 -21.19 -14.29
C PRO A 696 20.33 -20.66 -13.67
N ARG A 697 19.20 -21.10 -14.23
CA ARG A 697 17.87 -20.72 -13.79
C ARG A 697 17.26 -21.83 -12.95
N SER A 698 16.59 -21.47 -11.86
CA SER A 698 15.82 -22.39 -11.04
C SER A 698 14.40 -21.85 -10.85
N THR A 699 13.43 -22.75 -10.93
CA THR A 699 12.02 -22.47 -10.68
C THR A 699 11.54 -23.33 -9.53
N LEU A 700 10.53 -22.86 -8.82
CA LEU A 700 9.85 -23.69 -7.83
C LEU A 700 9.36 -25.00 -8.47
N ALA A 701 9.58 -26.10 -7.76
CA ALA A 701 9.07 -27.41 -8.12
C ALA A 701 7.56 -27.47 -7.88
N SER A 702 6.88 -28.35 -8.60
CA SER A 702 5.42 -28.54 -8.54
C SER A 702 4.86 -28.72 -7.12
N ARG A 703 5.66 -29.23 -6.18
CA ARG A 703 5.31 -29.37 -4.76
C ARG A 703 5.01 -28.05 -4.03
N SER A 704 5.41 -26.91 -4.58
CA SER A 704 5.00 -25.59 -4.05
C SER A 704 3.52 -25.32 -4.27
N GLY A 705 2.88 -26.02 -5.21
CA GLY A 705 1.60 -25.60 -5.77
C GLY A 705 1.73 -24.35 -6.62
N ASP A 706 0.70 -24.08 -7.42
CA ASP A 706 0.63 -22.87 -8.23
C ASP A 706 -0.27 -21.80 -7.60
N HIS A 707 0.25 -20.58 -7.51
CA HIS A 707 -0.47 -19.39 -7.05
C HIS A 707 0.30 -18.12 -7.44
N GLU A 708 -0.36 -16.97 -7.36
CA GLU A 708 0.17 -15.68 -7.81
C GLU A 708 1.29 -15.14 -6.88
N GLY A 709 1.40 -15.69 -5.67
CA GLY A 709 2.44 -15.36 -4.69
C GLY A 709 3.72 -16.18 -4.82
N ALA A 710 3.88 -16.99 -5.87
CA ALA A 710 5.04 -17.87 -6.07
C ALA A 710 6.38 -17.12 -6.06
N GLY A 711 6.39 -15.86 -6.50
CA GLY A 711 7.54 -14.96 -6.40
C GLY A 711 8.16 -14.87 -5.01
N GLY A 712 7.32 -14.79 -3.97
CA GLY A 712 7.76 -14.72 -2.58
C GLY A 712 8.43 -16.02 -2.11
N PHE A 713 7.95 -17.17 -2.58
CA PHE A 713 8.56 -18.48 -2.29
C PHE A 713 9.92 -18.62 -2.97
N ALA A 714 10.07 -18.11 -4.21
CA ALA A 714 11.36 -18.05 -4.89
C ALA A 714 12.36 -17.15 -4.15
N ALA A 715 11.91 -16.01 -3.62
CA ALA A 715 12.74 -15.15 -2.78
C ALA A 715 13.16 -15.84 -1.47
N ALA A 716 12.26 -16.55 -0.80
CA ALA A 716 12.60 -17.32 0.41
C ALA A 716 13.59 -18.46 0.11
N ALA A 717 13.46 -19.13 -1.03
CA ALA A 717 14.41 -20.13 -1.49
C ALA A 717 15.80 -19.50 -1.79
N ALA A 718 15.84 -18.30 -2.36
CA ALA A 718 17.08 -17.56 -2.59
C ALA A 718 17.80 -17.25 -1.27
N VAL A 719 17.06 -16.79 -0.26
CA VAL A 719 17.59 -16.56 1.10
C VAL A 719 18.15 -17.84 1.70
N ALA A 720 17.44 -18.97 1.57
CA ALA A 720 17.91 -20.26 2.08
C ALA A 720 19.20 -20.74 1.39
N ALA A 721 19.30 -20.55 0.06
CA ALA A 721 20.48 -20.92 -0.71
C ALA A 721 21.72 -20.06 -0.37
N LEU A 722 21.53 -18.77 -0.10
CA LEU A 722 22.59 -17.90 0.40
C LEU A 722 22.98 -18.27 1.84
N ALA A 723 22.00 -18.56 2.70
CA ALA A 723 22.22 -18.94 4.10
C ALA A 723 23.00 -20.26 4.28
N SER A 724 22.91 -21.17 3.31
CA SER A 724 23.66 -22.44 3.31
C SER A 724 25.07 -22.32 2.73
N GLY A 725 25.41 -21.17 2.12
CA GLY A 725 26.65 -20.98 1.38
C GLY A 725 26.69 -21.70 0.02
N ALA A 726 25.55 -22.24 -0.45
CA ALA A 726 25.48 -22.93 -1.74
C ALA A 726 25.65 -21.96 -2.93
N LEU A 727 25.27 -20.69 -2.77
CA LEU A 727 25.38 -19.63 -3.76
C LEU A 727 26.01 -18.38 -3.14
N ALA A 728 26.71 -17.59 -3.95
CA ALA A 728 27.26 -16.29 -3.56
C ALA A 728 26.37 -15.12 -4.00
N SER A 729 25.58 -15.31 -5.07
CA SER A 729 24.64 -14.30 -5.57
C SER A 729 23.41 -14.93 -6.19
N VAL A 730 22.24 -14.34 -5.98
CA VAL A 730 20.97 -14.81 -6.54
C VAL A 730 20.19 -13.63 -7.09
N LEU A 731 19.84 -13.70 -8.37
CA LEU A 731 18.91 -12.75 -9.00
C LEU A 731 17.50 -13.35 -8.94
N ILE A 732 16.62 -12.72 -8.18
CA ILE A 732 15.20 -13.06 -8.13
C ILE A 732 14.50 -12.26 -9.23
N LEU A 733 13.74 -12.94 -10.09
CA LEU A 733 12.91 -12.30 -11.12
C LEU A 733 11.45 -12.72 -10.96
N GLY A 734 10.58 -11.72 -11.02
CA GLY A 734 9.14 -11.87 -10.99
C GLY A 734 8.46 -10.95 -11.98
N GLY A 735 7.25 -11.30 -12.40
CA GLY A 735 6.51 -10.50 -13.36
C GLY A 735 5.05 -10.90 -13.48
N ALA A 736 4.30 -10.00 -14.09
CA ALA A 736 2.93 -10.19 -14.52
C ALA A 736 2.81 -9.56 -15.92
N PRO A 737 1.67 -9.69 -16.63
CA PRO A 737 1.52 -9.03 -17.92
C PRO A 737 1.91 -7.54 -17.84
N ASP A 738 2.78 -7.13 -18.76
CA ASP A 738 3.29 -5.75 -18.90
C ASP A 738 4.09 -5.19 -17.69
N ARG A 739 4.51 -6.02 -16.72
CA ARG A 739 5.34 -5.56 -15.59
C ARG A 739 6.33 -6.60 -15.11
N GLY A 740 7.44 -6.13 -14.54
CA GLY A 740 8.39 -7.03 -13.92
C GLY A 740 9.27 -6.36 -12.88
N TYR A 741 9.91 -7.22 -12.09
CA TYR A 741 10.68 -6.91 -10.92
C TYR A 741 11.93 -7.77 -10.87
N ALA A 742 13.01 -7.18 -10.36
CA ALA A 742 14.27 -7.87 -10.17
C ALA A 742 14.90 -7.47 -8.84
N ILE A 743 15.38 -8.44 -8.08
CA ILE A 743 16.11 -8.22 -6.82
C ILE A 743 17.37 -9.07 -6.85
N LEU A 744 18.54 -8.44 -6.76
CA LEU A 744 19.81 -9.11 -6.63
C LEU A 744 20.21 -9.17 -5.15
N LEU A 745 20.21 -10.39 -4.62
CA LEU A 745 20.74 -10.70 -3.30
C LEU A 745 22.15 -11.27 -3.42
N VAL A 746 23.04 -10.83 -2.54
CA VAL A 746 24.40 -11.38 -2.45
C VAL A 746 24.67 -11.86 -1.04
N ALA A 747 25.52 -12.88 -0.91
CA ALA A 747 26.03 -13.29 0.39
C ALA A 747 26.70 -12.09 1.08
N PRO A 748 26.55 -11.94 2.40
CA PRO A 748 27.23 -10.88 3.12
C PRO A 748 28.74 -11.11 3.02
N GLY A 749 29.49 -10.08 2.58
CA GLY A 749 30.95 -10.13 2.65
C GLY A 749 31.42 -10.12 4.11
N ASP A 750 32.68 -10.52 4.33
CA ASP A 750 33.35 -10.24 5.61
C ASP A 750 33.45 -8.72 5.77
N ALA A 751 32.68 -8.20 6.74
CA ALA A 751 32.38 -6.79 6.93
C ALA A 751 33.56 -5.93 7.38
#